data_AF-A0A7Y5WYG6-F1
#
_entry.id   AF-A0A7Y5WYG6-F1
#
_cell.length_a   1.000
_cell.length_b   1.000
_cell.length_c   1.000
_cell.angle_alpha   90.00
_cell.angle_beta   90.00
_cell.angle_gamma   90.00
#
_symmetry.space_group_name_H-M   'P 1'
#
loop_
_entity.id
_entity.type
_entity.pdbx_description
1 polymer ?
#
loop_
_entity_poly.entity_id
_entity_poly.type
_entity_poly.pdbx_seq_one_letter_code
_entity_poly.pdbx_strand_id
1 'polypeptide(L)'
;MSRTLDNSTSTRIPAPPHDPALPGLPTALDGDAVRTLLAPHVTDGCRLVSVRPAYVRYKPGTSCLVQYELDFAGRPGSTLAHVKLFAGVRAQKLWAKGSLQQLAAQNGSAPLASAAHLPELGAVLHTFPVDPALPALVAAASPAAELVRYKPGRKALLRYGPAYAKLYDDERAPLVFAAGRAVEAAGIATAHPLACFPSLRMAVHAEVAGVPLRDLHGGAFAAGVRAAGEALGALHAIAVPGLPRHTCADEAGELAAAARAVATLRPELGEDAARVAADVTDLLAELAGETTATHGDFSDDQVLVAADGVVLLDFDESRAAHPWRDVGNFLAHLALRGDDAARSSFLDGYGLTDDERLRPFEAGALLKLAVAPFRRLEANWPIGLERRLALARGRLPSTTGRPVDAALPQLAALTNPSVVAAALGREVLAATIVRHKPGRRCVLRYELDGSVLYGKTYASDRGPRVFRNLQALAMPEPVAFLAGLRLLLQPEVRGTPVRAALLAGEAQVAARIAEAVHALHRRPVTLAREHALADELNALRIRIEALTEHRGRAQRCFARLERAAEEPCSWRSAPVHRDLYHDQVLLDDGRPILLDLDDAAMSEPALDVANFLAHLRLLALQEPQRRVDVAKAAAAFRSRYAALDPLLDPRLVRLLEAGTLLRLACIHAPLGRPLLRECEALLPAEAPAVRLQPGSQLEGALDGRAVLDLAAASIEKHAGVRPTACRAFLLRHKKGRAVVLYRFETAAGELAFIGKWFADGGGTVAAEVHTLLRARGFAGADFAVAAPVLHDPELGVLITEAAEGPSLRDVLDDEPEQATRAGGWLARFHGCGALLTHGDFAAADVLVPARGPTVVVDFDNAAPGDPAFDVANFEATLELRGLRRYGDPNAFAAAVSAFRSGYEEYAPLPPLAPAVEALVWARLAERNLRGKPAGAIGRHALARSASVLDR
;
A
#
# COMPACT_ATOMS: atom_id res chain seq x y z
N MET A 1 -16.57 49.16 24.90
CA MET A 1 -17.92 49.27 24.29
C MET A 1 -18.62 47.92 24.43
N SER A 2 -19.75 47.88 25.14
CA SER A 2 -20.65 46.72 25.19
C SER A 2 -21.07 46.35 23.77
N ARG A 3 -20.54 45.24 23.25
CA ARG A 3 -21.17 44.56 22.11
C ARG A 3 -22.30 43.71 22.68
N THR A 4 -23.50 44.28 22.70
CA THR A 4 -24.75 43.52 22.59
C THR A 4 -24.70 42.77 21.26
N LEU A 5 -24.18 41.55 21.29
CA LEU A 5 -24.34 40.59 20.22
C LEU A 5 -25.52 39.69 20.59
N ASP A 6 -26.42 39.63 19.63
CA ASP A 6 -27.64 38.84 19.55
C ASP A 6 -27.48 37.43 20.14
N ASN A 7 -28.19 37.18 21.24
CA ASN A 7 -28.00 36.02 22.12
C ASN A 7 -28.94 34.86 21.77
N SER A 8 -29.22 34.67 20.48
CA SER A 8 -29.97 33.51 19.98
C SER A 8 -29.61 33.19 18.54
N THR A 9 -28.79 32.15 18.32
CA THR A 9 -28.91 31.14 17.24
C THR A 9 -27.66 30.23 17.16
N SER A 10 -27.85 28.95 17.53
CA SER A 10 -26.97 27.77 17.34
C SER A 10 -25.63 27.68 18.11
N THR A 11 -25.57 26.79 19.10
CA THR A 11 -24.35 26.31 19.80
C THR A 11 -23.50 25.32 18.98
N ARG A 12 -23.93 24.92 17.77
CA ARG A 12 -23.19 23.97 16.94
C ARG A 12 -22.30 24.68 15.94
N ILE A 13 -21.00 24.71 16.24
CA ILE A 13 -19.96 25.02 15.26
C ILE A 13 -19.91 23.87 14.25
N PRO A 14 -19.94 24.13 12.93
CA PRO A 14 -19.83 23.07 11.94
C PRO A 14 -18.55 22.25 12.18
N ALA A 15 -18.71 20.94 12.37
CA ALA A 15 -17.58 20.06 12.63
C ALA A 15 -16.70 19.93 11.37
N PRO A 16 -15.37 19.78 11.51
CA PRO A 16 -14.52 19.39 10.39
C PRO A 16 -14.83 17.94 9.95
N PRO A 17 -14.28 17.48 8.81
CA PRO A 17 -14.37 16.09 8.39
C PRO A 17 -13.96 15.11 9.50
N HIS A 18 -14.57 13.92 9.50
CA HIS A 18 -14.34 12.91 10.53
C HIS A 18 -12.88 12.46 10.56
N ASP A 19 -12.21 12.67 11.70
CA ASP A 19 -10.85 12.21 11.95
C ASP A 19 -10.87 10.90 12.75
N PRO A 20 -10.63 9.73 12.13
CA PRO A 20 -10.71 8.44 12.81
C PRO A 20 -9.66 8.27 13.92
N ALA A 21 -8.58 9.06 13.90
CA ALA A 21 -7.58 9.03 14.97
C ALA A 21 -8.01 9.86 16.20
N LEU A 22 -8.99 10.76 16.05
CA LEU A 22 -9.50 11.65 17.09
C LEU A 22 -11.04 11.55 17.17
N PRO A 23 -11.59 10.38 17.57
CA PRO A 23 -13.04 10.16 17.60
C PRO A 23 -13.80 11.12 18.54
N GLY A 24 -13.13 11.67 19.56
CA GLY A 24 -13.71 12.66 20.47
C GLY A 24 -13.77 14.10 19.92
N LEU A 25 -13.25 14.37 18.72
CA LEU A 25 -13.20 15.73 18.17
C LEU A 25 -14.59 16.39 18.01
N PRO A 26 -15.61 15.73 17.45
CA PRO A 26 -16.95 16.33 17.35
C PRO A 26 -17.53 16.69 18.73
N THR A 27 -17.36 15.80 19.71
CA THR A 27 -17.81 16.02 21.09
C THR A 27 -17.06 17.18 21.73
N ALA A 28 -15.76 17.32 21.51
CA ALA A 28 -14.97 18.42 22.06
C ALA A 28 -15.36 19.80 21.48
N LEU A 29 -16.00 19.84 20.31
CA LEU A 29 -16.52 21.07 19.70
C LEU A 29 -17.98 21.37 20.08
N ASP A 30 -18.64 20.47 20.80
CA ASP A 30 -20.00 20.64 21.30
C ASP A 30 -19.97 21.08 22.77
N GLY A 31 -20.31 22.35 23.02
CA GLY A 31 -20.30 22.93 24.36
C GLY A 31 -21.19 22.20 25.35
N ASP A 32 -22.38 21.75 24.94
CA ASP A 32 -23.32 21.05 25.83
C ASP A 32 -22.82 19.64 26.19
N ALA A 33 -22.21 18.96 25.22
CA ALA A 33 -21.58 17.66 25.46
C ALA A 33 -20.39 17.78 26.41
N VAL A 34 -19.52 18.77 26.21
CA VAL A 34 -18.38 19.04 27.09
C VAL A 34 -18.86 19.45 28.48
N ARG A 35 -19.91 20.26 28.61
CA ARG A 35 -20.50 20.60 29.92
C ARG A 35 -20.89 19.36 30.73
N THR A 36 -21.50 18.38 30.07
CA THR A 36 -21.89 17.12 30.70
C THR A 36 -20.67 16.32 31.16
N LEU A 37 -19.61 16.27 30.33
CA LEU A 37 -18.34 15.60 30.67
C LEU A 37 -17.58 16.30 31.80
N LEU A 38 -17.70 17.63 31.92
CA LEU A 38 -17.02 18.39 32.96
C LEU A 38 -17.77 18.40 34.30
N ALA A 39 -19.06 18.07 34.33
CA ALA A 39 -19.88 18.11 35.54
C ALA A 39 -19.28 17.31 36.73
N PRO A 40 -18.72 16.09 36.56
CA PRO A 40 -18.08 15.35 37.65
C PRO A 40 -16.78 15.98 38.19
N HIS A 41 -16.22 16.96 37.48
CA HIS A 41 -14.97 17.63 37.84
C HIS A 41 -15.19 19.02 38.47
N VAL A 42 -16.44 19.45 38.60
CA VAL A 42 -16.82 20.69 39.29
C VAL A 42 -16.65 20.50 40.80
N THR A 43 -16.05 21.47 41.48
CA THR A 43 -15.83 21.41 42.93
C THR A 43 -17.11 21.71 43.72
N ASP A 44 -17.20 21.20 44.94
CA ASP A 44 -18.37 21.40 45.82
C ASP A 44 -18.77 22.88 45.96
N GLY A 45 -20.07 23.14 45.87
CA GLY A 45 -20.65 24.49 45.95
C GLY A 45 -20.63 25.30 44.64
N CYS A 46 -20.08 24.76 43.55
CA CYS A 46 -20.12 25.39 42.23
C CYS A 46 -21.07 24.65 41.29
N ARG A 47 -21.72 25.37 40.37
CA ARG A 47 -22.54 24.78 39.31
C ARG A 47 -22.13 25.35 37.96
N LEU A 48 -21.63 24.50 37.08
CA LEU A 48 -21.28 24.87 35.71
C LEU A 48 -22.56 25.11 34.89
N VAL A 49 -22.75 26.33 34.40
CA VAL A 49 -23.96 26.77 33.69
C VAL A 49 -23.77 26.65 32.18
N SER A 50 -22.65 27.15 31.67
CA SER A 50 -22.33 27.20 30.24
C SER A 50 -20.90 26.72 29.98
N VAL A 51 -20.70 26.13 28.79
CA VAL A 51 -19.37 25.83 28.24
C VAL A 51 -19.38 26.27 26.79
N ARG A 52 -18.56 27.26 26.45
CA ARG A 52 -18.50 27.82 25.10
C ARG A 52 -17.12 27.60 24.50
N PRO A 53 -17.00 26.74 23.47
CA PRO A 53 -15.77 26.63 22.70
C PRO A 53 -15.39 27.98 22.10
N ALA A 54 -14.14 28.42 22.30
CA ALA A 54 -13.68 29.75 21.90
C ALA A 54 -12.48 29.71 20.94
N TYR A 55 -11.67 28.66 20.99
CA TYR A 55 -10.51 28.52 20.12
C TYR A 55 -10.14 27.06 19.89
N VAL A 56 -9.66 26.73 18.69
CA VAL A 56 -9.18 25.39 18.34
C VAL A 56 -7.81 25.42 17.66
N ARG A 57 -6.97 24.45 18.02
CA ARG A 57 -5.72 24.12 17.32
C ARG A 57 -5.73 22.64 16.97
N TYR A 58 -6.05 22.38 15.72
CA TYR A 58 -6.20 21.04 15.18
C TYR A 58 -4.95 20.60 14.41
N LYS A 59 -4.42 19.41 14.75
CA LYS A 59 -3.37 18.70 14.02
C LYS A 59 -3.91 17.32 13.59
N PRO A 60 -4.27 17.16 12.30
CA PRO A 60 -4.94 15.98 11.79
C PRO A 60 -4.18 14.68 12.10
N GLY A 61 -4.92 13.63 12.45
CA GLY A 61 -4.37 12.32 12.78
C GLY A 61 -3.53 12.26 14.07
N THR A 62 -3.36 13.40 14.77
CA THR A 62 -2.35 13.53 15.84
C THR A 62 -2.93 14.06 17.15
N SER A 63 -3.50 15.27 17.15
CA SER A 63 -4.00 15.92 18.36
C SER A 63 -4.91 17.10 18.04
N CYS A 64 -5.84 17.42 18.94
CA CYS A 64 -6.62 18.65 18.86
C CYS A 64 -6.64 19.34 20.22
N LEU A 65 -6.43 20.66 20.27
CA LEU A 65 -6.63 21.47 21.46
C LEU A 65 -7.87 22.33 21.26
N VAL A 66 -8.82 22.27 22.18
CA VAL A 66 -10.00 23.15 22.22
C VAL A 66 -9.98 23.94 23.52
N GLN A 67 -10.11 25.25 23.43
CA GLN A 67 -10.24 26.17 24.56
C GLN A 67 -11.71 26.52 24.76
N TYR A 68 -12.12 26.66 26.01
CA TYR A 68 -13.48 26.95 26.43
C TYR A 68 -13.52 28.16 27.37
N GLU A 69 -14.59 28.93 27.26
CA GLU A 69 -15.07 29.85 28.30
C GLU A 69 -16.17 29.15 29.10
N LEU A 70 -16.03 29.14 30.42
CA LEU A 70 -16.90 28.43 31.35
C LEU A 70 -17.58 29.41 32.30
N ASP A 71 -18.91 29.39 32.39
CA ASP A 71 -19.66 30.22 33.35
C ASP A 71 -20.19 29.37 34.49
N PHE A 72 -20.05 29.86 35.73
CA PHE A 72 -20.53 29.20 36.94
C PHE A 72 -21.63 30.01 37.62
N ALA A 73 -22.64 29.33 38.15
CA ALA A 73 -23.76 29.98 38.82
C ALA A 73 -23.27 30.80 40.03
N GLY A 74 -23.70 32.06 40.13
CA GLY A 74 -23.36 32.95 41.24
C GLY A 74 -21.92 33.45 41.26
N ARG A 75 -21.12 33.18 40.21
CA ARG A 75 -19.76 33.71 40.06
C ARG A 75 -19.70 34.69 38.88
N PRO A 76 -19.27 35.95 39.09
CA PRO A 76 -19.08 36.88 37.99
C PRO A 76 -17.84 36.51 37.17
N GLY A 77 -17.95 36.60 35.84
CA GLY A 77 -16.87 36.34 34.89
C GLY A 77 -16.73 34.87 34.47
N SER A 78 -16.13 34.66 33.30
CA SER A 78 -15.89 33.33 32.73
C SER A 78 -14.53 32.78 33.16
N THR A 79 -14.47 31.48 33.47
CA THR A 79 -13.23 30.74 33.71
C THR A 79 -12.74 30.12 32.40
N LEU A 80 -11.45 30.27 32.06
CA LEU A 80 -10.88 29.62 30.89
C LEU A 80 -10.40 28.20 31.22
N ALA A 81 -10.71 27.26 30.33
CA ALA A 81 -10.12 25.93 30.35
C ALA A 81 -9.76 25.50 28.94
N HIS A 82 -8.91 24.48 28.80
CA HIS A 82 -8.70 23.84 27.52
C HIS A 82 -8.57 22.33 27.68
N VAL A 83 -9.02 21.61 26.66
CA VAL A 83 -8.89 20.16 26.54
C VAL A 83 -7.95 19.85 25.39
N LYS A 84 -7.00 18.95 25.61
CA LYS A 84 -6.07 18.48 24.59
C LYS A 84 -6.28 17.00 24.32
N LEU A 85 -6.89 16.71 23.17
CA LEU A 85 -7.14 15.39 22.63
C LEU A 85 -5.88 14.85 21.95
N PHE A 86 -5.67 13.54 22.01
CA PHE A 86 -4.57 12.86 21.34
C PHE A 86 -5.01 11.58 20.65
N ALA A 87 -4.32 11.21 19.56
CA ALA A 87 -4.49 9.91 18.95
C ALA A 87 -3.96 8.78 19.86
N GLY A 88 -4.71 7.68 19.93
CA GLY A 88 -4.37 6.48 20.71
C GLY A 88 -4.27 6.74 22.23
N VAL A 89 -3.37 6.03 22.91
CA VAL A 89 -3.25 6.03 24.38
C VAL A 89 -2.40 7.19 24.95
N ARG A 90 -2.11 8.23 24.17
CA ARG A 90 -1.16 9.28 24.56
C ARG A 90 -1.68 10.18 25.70
N ALA A 91 -2.99 10.44 25.76
CA ALA A 91 -3.59 11.17 26.88
C ALA A 91 -3.39 10.43 28.21
N GLN A 92 -3.67 9.12 28.23
CA GLN A 92 -3.45 8.25 29.39
C GLN A 92 -1.98 8.25 29.85
N LYS A 93 -1.04 8.12 28.90
CA LYS A 93 0.39 8.17 29.19
C LYS A 93 0.83 9.53 29.75
N LEU A 94 0.29 10.64 29.24
CA LEU A 94 0.59 11.98 29.75
C LEU A 94 0.03 12.18 31.16
N TRP A 95 -1.20 11.72 31.41
CA TRP A 95 -1.80 11.76 32.74
C TRP A 95 -1.00 10.94 33.76
N ALA A 96 -0.54 9.74 33.39
CA ALA A 96 0.23 8.89 34.28
C ALA A 96 1.60 9.46 34.73
N LYS A 97 2.14 10.48 34.04
CA LYS A 97 3.44 11.07 34.38
C LYS A 97 3.44 11.92 35.66
N GLY A 98 2.29 12.34 36.17
CA GLY A 98 2.19 13.08 37.43
C GLY A 98 2.58 14.57 37.38
N SER A 99 3.33 15.02 36.36
CA SER A 99 3.85 16.40 36.28
C SER A 99 2.75 17.46 36.19
N LEU A 100 1.63 17.13 35.54
CA LEU A 100 0.48 18.03 35.46
C LEU A 100 -0.24 18.14 36.80
N GLN A 101 -0.35 17.05 37.55
CA GLN A 101 -0.95 17.01 38.87
C GLN A 101 -0.11 17.80 39.88
N GLN A 102 1.22 17.71 39.78
CA GLN A 102 2.13 18.51 40.58
C GLN A 102 1.96 20.01 40.31
N LEU A 103 1.84 20.41 39.04
CA LEU A 103 1.57 21.81 38.68
C LEU A 103 0.17 22.24 39.12
N ALA A 104 -0.83 21.37 38.97
CA ALA A 104 -2.21 21.63 39.37
C ALA A 104 -2.37 21.81 40.89
N ALA A 105 -1.55 21.13 41.70
CA ALA A 105 -1.53 21.26 43.16
C ALA A 105 -0.98 22.62 43.64
N GLN A 106 -0.25 23.34 42.78
CA GLN A 106 0.21 24.71 43.07
C GLN A 106 -0.90 25.75 42.84
N ASN A 107 -1.96 25.37 42.10
CA ASN A 107 -3.12 26.22 41.91
C ASN A 107 -4.07 26.07 43.11
N GLY A 108 -4.55 27.19 43.64
CA GLY A 108 -5.48 27.20 44.79
C GLY A 108 -6.87 26.64 44.47
N SER A 109 -7.84 26.92 45.35
CA SER A 109 -9.24 26.51 45.13
C SER A 109 -9.82 27.16 43.86
N ALA A 110 -10.27 26.33 42.92
CA ALA A 110 -10.88 26.72 41.66
C ALA A 110 -12.28 26.08 41.52
N PRO A 111 -13.22 26.66 40.74
CA PRO A 111 -14.58 26.10 40.57
C PRO A 111 -14.62 24.78 39.79
N LEU A 112 -13.50 24.39 39.18
CA LEU A 112 -13.30 23.20 38.38
C LEU A 112 -11.94 22.61 38.75
N ALA A 113 -11.81 21.28 38.67
CA ALA A 113 -10.51 20.62 38.82
C ALA A 113 -9.45 21.30 37.94
N SER A 114 -8.32 21.66 38.56
CA SER A 114 -7.17 22.30 37.89
C SER A 114 -6.62 21.47 36.72
N ALA A 115 -6.72 20.14 36.81
CA ALA A 115 -6.46 19.20 35.72
C ALA A 115 -7.26 17.91 35.91
N ALA A 116 -7.66 17.27 34.80
CA ALA A 116 -8.35 15.97 34.82
C ALA A 116 -8.05 15.13 33.56
N HIS A 117 -8.12 13.81 33.67
CA HIS A 117 -8.13 12.91 32.51
C HIS A 117 -9.56 12.63 32.06
N LEU A 118 -9.82 12.84 30.77
CA LEU A 118 -11.13 12.64 30.14
C LEU A 118 -11.01 11.46 29.16
N PRO A 119 -11.17 10.21 29.63
CA PRO A 119 -11.01 9.02 28.78
C PRO A 119 -12.01 8.98 27.62
N GLU A 120 -13.21 9.51 27.81
CA GLU A 120 -14.28 9.58 26.80
C GLU A 120 -13.87 10.39 25.57
N LEU A 121 -12.98 11.38 25.74
CA LEU A 121 -12.43 12.20 24.66
C LEU A 121 -11.02 11.76 24.23
N GLY A 122 -10.41 10.80 24.93
CA GLY A 122 -8.97 10.53 24.79
C GLY A 122 -8.14 11.77 25.06
N ALA A 123 -8.45 12.51 26.13
CA ALA A 123 -7.96 13.87 26.33
C ALA A 123 -7.54 14.19 27.78
N VAL A 124 -6.88 15.33 27.94
CA VAL A 124 -6.53 15.90 29.25
C VAL A 124 -7.10 17.32 29.34
N LEU A 125 -7.79 17.60 30.44
CA LEU A 125 -8.32 18.91 30.82
C LEU A 125 -7.25 19.72 31.57
N HIS A 126 -7.17 21.00 31.24
CA HIS A 126 -6.31 21.99 31.86
C HIS A 126 -7.13 23.25 32.15
N THR A 127 -7.30 23.60 33.42
CA THR A 127 -8.02 24.81 33.84
C THR A 127 -7.01 25.93 34.05
N PHE A 128 -7.23 27.11 33.46
CA PHE A 128 -6.35 28.26 33.66
C PHE A 128 -6.22 28.57 35.16
N PRO A 129 -5.01 28.88 35.68
CA PRO A 129 -3.75 29.14 34.98
C PRO A 129 -2.83 27.93 34.76
N VAL A 130 -3.32 26.70 34.92
CA VAL A 130 -2.48 25.48 34.83
C VAL A 130 -2.18 25.12 33.37
N ASP A 131 -0.94 25.32 32.94
CA ASP A 131 -0.45 24.96 31.61
C ASP A 131 0.99 24.41 31.70
N PRO A 132 1.24 23.12 31.36
CA PRO A 132 2.56 22.52 31.48
C PRO A 132 3.59 23.09 30.51
N ALA A 133 3.16 23.78 29.44
CA ALA A 133 4.09 24.49 28.55
C ALA A 133 4.43 25.89 29.07
N LEU A 134 3.64 26.42 30.01
CA LEU A 134 3.85 27.72 30.66
C LEU A 134 3.87 27.54 32.19
N PRO A 135 4.82 26.77 32.76
CA PRO A 135 4.78 26.41 34.19
C PRO A 135 4.82 27.63 35.12
N ALA A 136 5.48 28.72 34.72
CA ALA A 136 5.51 29.98 35.47
C ALA A 136 4.14 30.70 35.53
N LEU A 137 3.16 30.32 34.70
CA LEU A 137 1.85 30.95 34.63
C LEU A 137 1.05 30.82 35.92
N VAL A 138 1.18 29.70 36.65
CA VAL A 138 0.49 29.49 37.93
C VAL A 138 0.93 30.53 38.96
N ALA A 139 2.23 30.81 39.03
CA ALA A 139 2.77 31.85 39.91
C ALA A 139 2.49 33.27 39.39
N ALA A 140 2.53 33.47 38.07
CA ALA A 140 2.30 34.78 37.47
C ALA A 140 0.83 35.22 37.58
N ALA A 141 -0.14 34.33 37.42
CA ALA A 141 -1.57 34.61 37.47
C ALA A 141 -2.10 34.88 38.90
N SER A 142 -1.44 35.78 39.63
CA SER A 142 -1.83 36.26 40.95
C SER A 142 -3.09 37.14 40.89
N PRO A 143 -3.77 37.41 42.02
CA PRO A 143 -4.91 38.33 42.07
C PRO A 143 -4.62 39.77 41.62
N ALA A 144 -3.34 40.18 41.59
CA ALA A 144 -2.90 41.48 41.09
C ALA A 144 -2.76 41.54 39.57
N ALA A 145 -2.87 40.39 38.89
CA ALA A 145 -2.73 40.24 37.45
C ALA A 145 -4.10 40.15 36.78
N GLU A 146 -4.36 40.99 35.78
CA GLU A 146 -5.49 40.84 34.88
C GLU A 146 -5.07 40.03 33.65
N LEU A 147 -5.84 38.99 33.31
CA LEU A 147 -5.59 38.23 32.08
C LEU A 147 -6.07 39.03 30.86
N VAL A 148 -5.14 39.43 29.99
CA VAL A 148 -5.44 40.16 28.76
C VAL A 148 -5.65 39.20 27.59
N ARG A 149 -4.77 38.20 27.44
CA ARG A 149 -4.85 37.22 26.35
C ARG A 149 -4.20 35.91 26.74
N TYR A 150 -4.85 34.79 26.46
CA TYR A 150 -4.30 33.47 26.69
C TYR A 150 -4.37 32.61 25.41
N LYS A 151 -3.22 32.13 24.94
CA LYS A 151 -3.09 31.14 23.87
C LYS A 151 -2.53 29.84 24.48
N PRO A 152 -3.37 28.84 24.79
CA PRO A 152 -2.95 27.62 25.48
C PRO A 152 -1.78 26.91 24.83
N GLY A 153 -0.79 26.58 25.65
CA GLY A 153 0.46 25.96 25.30
C GLY A 153 1.32 26.75 24.33
N ARG A 154 1.24 28.09 24.36
CA ARG A 154 2.02 29.02 23.54
C ARG A 154 2.43 30.28 24.29
N LYS A 155 1.44 31.08 24.71
CA LYS A 155 1.71 32.36 25.39
C LYS A 155 0.54 32.84 26.25
N ALA A 156 0.85 33.60 27.29
CA ALA A 156 -0.12 34.32 28.11
C ALA A 156 0.33 35.77 28.29
N LEU A 157 -0.59 36.71 28.16
CA LEU A 157 -0.38 38.14 28.38
C LEU A 157 -1.20 38.56 29.60
N LEU A 158 -0.50 39.02 30.63
CA LEU A 158 -1.03 39.48 31.90
C LEU A 158 -0.74 40.97 32.06
N ARG A 159 -1.67 41.72 32.66
CA ARG A 159 -1.48 43.12 33.01
C ARG A 159 -1.35 43.25 34.53
N TYR A 160 -0.33 43.98 34.97
CA TYR A 160 -0.06 44.35 36.37
C TYR A 160 -0.02 45.87 36.46
N GLY A 161 -1.16 46.50 36.76
CA GLY A 161 -1.28 47.96 36.71
C GLY A 161 -0.86 48.51 35.34
N PRO A 162 0.18 49.37 35.25
CA PRO A 162 0.66 49.95 34.00
C PRO A 162 1.70 49.09 33.27
N ALA A 163 1.83 47.80 33.58
CA ALA A 163 2.81 46.90 32.96
C ALA A 163 2.14 45.66 32.36
N TYR A 164 2.58 45.24 31.18
CA TYR A 164 2.13 44.04 30.48
C TYR A 164 3.24 42.99 30.47
N ALA A 165 3.01 41.87 31.13
CA ALA A 165 3.92 40.74 31.19
C ALA A 165 3.47 39.61 30.27
N LYS A 166 4.36 39.17 29.41
CA LYS A 166 4.08 38.16 28.38
C LYS A 166 4.96 36.94 28.62
N LEU A 167 4.33 35.80 28.89
CA LEU A 167 4.97 34.50 29.10
C LEU A 167 4.95 33.68 27.82
N TYR A 168 6.00 32.89 27.57
CA TYR A 168 6.22 32.09 26.35
C TYR A 168 6.45 30.60 26.65
N ASP A 169 6.10 29.74 25.69
CA ASP A 169 6.35 28.29 25.73
C ASP A 169 7.80 27.90 25.42
N ASP A 170 8.60 28.87 24.97
CA ASP A 170 10.01 28.73 24.62
C ASP A 170 10.86 29.88 25.21
N GLU A 171 12.15 29.91 24.87
CA GLU A 171 13.13 30.85 25.43
C GLU A 171 13.21 32.16 24.64
N ARG A 172 12.15 32.58 23.92
CA ARG A 172 12.20 33.77 23.07
C ARG A 172 12.14 35.11 23.81
N ALA A 173 11.80 35.13 25.10
CA ALA A 173 11.63 36.38 25.86
C ALA A 173 12.82 37.36 25.77
N PRO A 174 14.10 36.92 25.89
CA PRO A 174 15.24 37.83 25.76
C PRO A 174 15.37 38.42 24.35
N LEU A 175 15.04 37.64 23.31
CA LEU A 175 15.04 38.12 21.92
C LEU A 175 13.98 39.22 21.73
N VAL A 176 12.75 38.98 22.18
CA VAL A 176 11.64 39.95 22.05
C VAL A 176 11.97 41.24 22.82
N PHE A 177 12.52 41.10 24.03
CA PHE A 177 12.95 42.24 24.83
C PHE A 177 14.05 43.05 24.13
N ALA A 178 15.07 42.38 23.57
CA ALA A 178 16.15 43.04 22.83
C ALA A 178 15.65 43.71 21.54
N ALA A 179 14.73 43.07 20.81
CA ALA A 179 14.11 43.64 19.62
C ALA A 179 13.34 44.93 19.95
N GLY A 180 12.47 44.89 20.98
CA GLY A 180 11.74 46.08 21.43
C GLY A 180 12.68 47.23 21.84
N ARG A 181 13.79 46.92 22.53
CA ARG A 181 14.81 47.92 22.90
C ARG A 181 15.51 48.51 21.69
N ALA A 182 15.82 47.72 20.67
CA ALA A 182 16.45 48.19 19.44
C ALA A 182 15.50 49.09 18.64
N VAL A 183 14.22 48.71 18.55
CA VAL A 183 13.16 49.49 17.88
C VAL A 183 12.96 50.84 18.60
N GLU A 184 12.84 50.83 19.92
CA GLU A 184 12.72 52.06 20.72
C GLU A 184 13.96 52.96 20.58
N ALA A 185 15.16 52.38 20.64
CA ALA A 185 16.42 53.13 20.48
C ALA A 185 16.57 53.76 19.09
N ALA A 186 15.92 53.19 18.07
CA ALA A 186 15.87 53.75 16.72
C ALA A 186 14.79 54.85 16.55
N GLY A 187 14.09 55.22 17.63
CA GLY A 187 13.08 56.28 17.62
C GLY A 187 11.73 55.85 17.06
N ILE A 188 11.49 54.55 16.88
CA ILE A 188 10.20 54.02 16.45
C ILE A 188 9.32 53.85 17.68
N ALA A 189 8.14 54.48 17.67
CA ALA A 189 7.21 54.41 18.79
C ALA A 189 6.75 52.96 19.04
N THR A 190 7.09 52.44 20.22
CA THR A 190 6.72 51.10 20.68
C THR A 190 6.50 51.10 22.21
N ALA A 191 6.00 49.99 22.75
CA ALA A 191 5.86 49.80 24.18
C ALA A 191 7.24 49.67 24.85
N HIS A 192 7.53 50.56 25.81
CA HIS A 192 8.82 50.60 26.50
C HIS A 192 9.13 49.25 27.18
N PRO A 193 10.23 48.56 26.82
CA PRO A 193 10.60 47.30 27.46
C PRO A 193 11.12 47.52 28.88
N LEU A 194 10.34 47.11 29.89
CA LEU A 194 10.63 47.31 31.31
C LEU A 194 11.61 46.27 31.87
N ALA A 195 11.33 44.99 31.64
CA ALA A 195 12.13 43.90 32.20
C ALA A 195 12.04 42.62 31.37
N CYS A 196 13.06 41.76 31.49
CA CYS A 196 13.05 40.39 30.98
C CYS A 196 13.43 39.44 32.10
N PHE A 197 12.64 38.37 32.28
CA PHE A 197 12.88 37.30 33.24
C PHE A 197 13.06 35.98 32.47
N PRO A 198 14.30 35.64 32.04
CA PRO A 198 14.55 34.45 31.22
C PRO A 198 14.12 33.15 31.90
N SER A 199 14.31 33.03 33.22
CA SER A 199 13.91 31.87 34.02
C SER A 199 12.40 31.63 34.04
N LEU A 200 11.61 32.69 33.87
CA LEU A 200 10.15 32.64 33.78
C LEU A 200 9.66 32.65 32.33
N ARG A 201 10.58 32.72 31.34
CA ARG A 201 10.28 32.92 29.92
C ARG A 201 9.30 34.09 29.72
N MET A 202 9.61 35.21 30.38
CA MET A 202 8.70 36.35 30.48
C MET A 202 9.36 37.67 30.06
N ALA A 203 8.70 38.44 29.20
CA ALA A 203 9.08 39.80 28.85
C ALA A 203 8.00 40.78 29.33
N VAL A 204 8.40 41.93 29.88
CA VAL A 204 7.51 42.93 30.47
C VAL A 204 7.69 44.26 29.77
N HIS A 205 6.58 44.87 29.34
CA HIS A 205 6.53 46.16 28.65
C HIS A 205 5.62 47.12 29.39
N ALA A 206 5.86 48.42 29.26
CA ALA A 206 4.97 49.46 29.77
C ALA A 206 3.66 49.50 28.98
N GLU A 207 2.58 49.87 29.66
CA GLU A 207 1.33 50.24 29.01
C GLU A 207 1.53 51.46 28.12
N VAL A 208 0.88 51.42 26.95
CA VAL A 208 0.90 52.50 25.97
C VAL A 208 -0.52 53.00 25.78
N ALA A 209 -0.70 54.33 25.79
CA ALA A 209 -1.96 54.97 25.44
C ALA A 209 -2.20 54.92 23.93
N GLY A 210 -3.45 54.69 23.52
CA GLY A 210 -3.88 54.75 22.13
C GLY A 210 -5.12 53.91 21.87
N VAL A 211 -5.73 54.10 20.70
CA VAL A 211 -6.88 53.32 20.23
C VAL A 211 -6.39 52.32 19.19
N PRO A 212 -6.72 51.01 19.30
CA PRO A 212 -6.35 50.04 18.28
C PRO A 212 -6.84 50.45 16.89
N LEU A 213 -5.97 50.38 15.88
CA LEU A 213 -6.28 50.81 14.52
C LEU A 213 -7.51 50.08 13.97
N ARG A 214 -7.65 48.78 14.27
CA ARG A 214 -8.81 47.95 13.89
C ARG A 214 -10.16 48.51 14.35
N ASP A 215 -10.20 49.30 15.42
CA ASP A 215 -11.41 49.82 16.06
C ASP A 215 -11.80 51.22 15.51
N LEU A 216 -10.94 51.83 14.67
CA LEU A 216 -11.21 53.09 14.00
C LEU A 216 -12.00 52.90 12.69
N HIS A 217 -12.68 53.96 12.26
CA HIS A 217 -13.50 53.98 11.05
C HIS A 217 -13.34 55.33 10.30
N GLY A 218 -13.70 55.35 9.02
CA GLY A 218 -13.73 56.57 8.19
C GLY A 218 -12.35 57.24 8.05
N GLY A 219 -12.32 58.57 8.08
CA GLY A 219 -11.08 59.36 7.89
C GLY A 219 -10.00 59.07 8.93
N ALA A 220 -10.37 58.79 10.19
CA ALA A 220 -9.42 58.43 11.23
C ALA A 220 -8.73 57.07 10.96
N PHE A 221 -9.48 56.11 10.42
CA PHE A 221 -8.90 54.83 9.98
C PHE A 221 -7.93 55.02 8.81
N ALA A 222 -8.32 55.80 7.79
CA ALA A 222 -7.45 56.07 6.64
C ALA A 222 -6.14 56.76 7.05
N ALA A 223 -6.20 57.75 7.94
CA ALA A 223 -5.02 58.41 8.50
C ALA A 223 -4.15 57.44 9.31
N GLY A 224 -4.76 56.62 10.17
CA GLY A 224 -4.05 55.60 10.95
C GLY A 224 -3.40 54.51 10.08
N VAL A 225 -4.04 54.12 8.99
CA VAL A 225 -3.49 53.16 8.01
C VAL A 225 -2.27 53.74 7.29
N ARG A 226 -2.32 55.01 6.87
CA ARG A 226 -1.15 55.69 6.30
C ARG A 226 0.01 55.75 7.29
N ALA A 227 -0.26 56.18 8.52
CA ALA A 227 0.75 56.26 9.58
C ALA A 227 1.33 54.87 9.93
N ALA A 228 0.53 53.80 9.86
CA ALA A 228 1.01 52.43 10.00
C ALA A 228 1.99 52.04 8.88
N GLY A 229 1.75 52.48 7.65
CA GLY A 229 2.69 52.32 6.53
C GLY A 229 4.01 53.04 6.79
N GLU A 230 3.95 54.30 7.24
CA GLU A 230 5.13 55.11 7.58
C GLU A 230 5.96 54.46 8.69
N ALA A 231 5.31 53.98 9.76
CA ALA A 231 5.97 53.30 10.87
C ALA A 231 6.60 51.95 10.46
N LEU A 232 5.93 51.18 9.59
CA LEU A 232 6.49 49.94 9.06
C LEU A 232 7.70 50.21 8.15
N GLY A 233 7.65 51.28 7.35
CA GLY A 233 8.78 51.74 6.53
C GLY A 233 9.99 52.09 7.39
N ALA A 234 9.78 52.81 8.49
CA ALA A 234 10.82 53.12 9.45
C ALA A 234 11.42 51.85 10.10
N LEU A 235 10.57 50.86 10.46
CA LEU A 235 11.04 49.57 10.98
C LEU A 235 11.92 48.83 9.97
N HIS A 236 11.52 48.78 8.70
CA HIS A 236 12.27 48.13 7.64
C HIS A 236 13.58 48.85 7.27
N ALA A 237 13.78 50.09 7.74
CA ALA A 237 15.00 50.86 7.51
C ALA A 237 16.07 50.66 8.61
N ILE A 238 15.73 50.02 9.74
CA ILE A 238 16.64 49.84 10.86
C ILE A 238 17.24 48.43 10.90
N ALA A 239 18.43 48.30 11.46
CA ALA A 239 19.05 47.01 11.74
C ALA A 239 18.75 46.59 13.17
N VAL A 240 18.13 45.42 13.35
CA VAL A 240 17.90 44.81 14.67
C VAL A 240 18.83 43.59 14.82
N PRO A 241 19.87 43.67 15.66
CA PRO A 241 20.83 42.58 15.82
C PRO A 241 20.20 41.31 16.40
N GLY A 242 20.66 40.16 15.93
CA GLY A 242 20.30 38.85 16.52
C GLY A 242 18.93 38.30 16.11
N LEU A 243 18.20 38.97 15.21
CA LEU A 243 16.94 38.42 14.69
C LEU A 243 17.20 37.10 13.92
N PRO A 244 16.39 36.05 14.15
CA PRO A 244 16.49 34.84 13.37
C PRO A 244 16.14 35.11 11.90
N ARG A 245 16.81 34.42 10.99
CA ARG A 245 16.51 34.50 9.55
C ARG A 245 15.22 33.76 9.19
N HIS A 246 14.49 34.27 8.21
CA HIS A 246 13.35 33.62 7.56
C HIS A 246 13.52 33.71 6.04
N THR A 247 13.64 32.56 5.39
CA THR A 247 13.96 32.45 3.97
C THR A 247 12.70 32.20 3.13
N CYS A 248 12.80 32.35 1.80
CA CYS A 248 11.72 31.95 0.90
C CYS A 248 11.38 30.45 1.04
N ALA A 249 12.35 29.60 1.40
CA ALA A 249 12.11 28.18 1.67
C ALA A 249 11.29 27.95 2.95
N ASP A 250 11.54 28.75 4.00
CA ASP A 250 10.73 28.72 5.23
C ASP A 250 9.30 29.17 4.94
N GLU A 251 9.13 30.24 4.15
CA GLU A 251 7.83 30.74 3.70
C GLU A 251 7.08 29.69 2.88
N ALA A 252 7.73 29.01 1.94
CA ALA A 252 7.15 27.90 1.18
C ALA A 252 6.68 26.75 2.09
N GLY A 253 7.45 26.45 3.14
CA GLY A 253 7.08 25.47 4.16
C GLY A 253 5.80 25.86 4.92
N GLU A 254 5.65 27.13 5.30
CA GLU A 254 4.45 27.67 5.92
C GLU A 254 3.23 27.60 4.98
N LEU A 255 3.41 27.98 3.71
CA LEU A 255 2.35 27.94 2.69
C LEU A 255 1.86 26.51 2.45
N ALA A 256 2.79 25.55 2.32
CA ALA A 256 2.45 24.14 2.19
C ALA A 256 1.70 23.62 3.44
N ALA A 257 2.06 24.09 4.64
CA ALA A 257 1.35 23.75 5.87
C ALA A 257 -0.07 24.35 5.91
N ALA A 258 -0.24 25.59 5.45
CA ALA A 258 -1.55 26.24 5.32
C ALA A 258 -2.45 25.51 4.31
N ALA A 259 -1.92 25.15 3.14
CA ALA A 259 -2.65 24.38 2.12
C ALA A 259 -3.11 23.01 2.65
N ARG A 260 -2.24 22.28 3.36
CA ARG A 260 -2.64 21.02 4.01
C ARG A 260 -3.72 21.21 5.07
N ALA A 261 -3.64 22.29 5.84
CA ALA A 261 -4.67 22.61 6.83
C ALA A 261 -6.03 22.90 6.15
N VAL A 262 -6.03 23.62 5.03
CA VAL A 262 -7.24 23.83 4.20
C VAL A 262 -7.76 22.49 3.69
N ALA A 263 -6.92 21.67 3.06
CA ALA A 263 -7.30 20.36 2.51
C ALA A 263 -7.87 19.42 3.58
N THR A 264 -7.43 19.55 4.83
CA THR A 264 -7.98 18.75 5.92
C THR A 264 -9.37 19.21 6.32
N LEU A 265 -9.58 20.53 6.41
CA LEU A 265 -10.88 21.08 6.82
C LEU A 265 -11.93 21.02 5.70
N ARG A 266 -11.50 21.17 4.45
CA ARG A 266 -12.32 21.18 3.23
C ARG A 266 -11.57 20.44 2.10
N PRO A 267 -11.67 19.10 2.04
CA PRO A 267 -10.98 18.29 1.05
C PRO A 267 -11.21 18.73 -0.39
N GLU A 268 -12.41 19.22 -0.69
CA GLU A 268 -12.81 19.74 -2.01
C GLU A 268 -12.06 21.02 -2.43
N LEU A 269 -11.47 21.74 -1.48
CA LEU A 269 -10.62 22.93 -1.73
C LEU A 269 -9.13 22.61 -1.67
N GLY A 270 -8.76 21.36 -1.39
CA GLY A 270 -7.38 20.97 -1.14
C GLY A 270 -6.48 21.17 -2.35
N GLU A 271 -6.97 20.84 -3.55
CA GLU A 271 -6.24 21.03 -4.81
C GLU A 271 -6.02 22.53 -5.11
N ASP A 272 -7.06 23.34 -4.92
CA ASP A 272 -6.99 24.79 -5.11
C ASP A 272 -6.00 25.44 -4.13
N ALA A 273 -6.05 25.06 -2.86
CA ALA A 273 -5.14 25.57 -1.84
C ALA A 273 -3.68 25.18 -2.10
N ALA A 274 -3.45 23.93 -2.55
CA ALA A 274 -2.12 23.47 -2.92
C ALA A 274 -1.59 24.18 -4.16
N ARG A 275 -2.45 24.50 -5.14
CA ARG A 275 -2.09 25.30 -6.31
C ARG A 275 -1.66 26.71 -5.93
N VAL A 276 -2.47 27.40 -5.12
CA VAL A 276 -2.13 28.75 -4.60
C VAL A 276 -0.79 28.72 -3.86
N ALA A 277 -0.55 27.71 -3.00
CA ALA A 277 0.73 27.59 -2.30
C ALA A 277 1.93 27.42 -3.24
N ALA A 278 1.78 26.57 -4.27
CA ALA A 278 2.85 26.32 -5.25
C ALA A 278 3.14 27.55 -6.10
N ASP A 279 2.10 28.22 -6.60
CA ASP A 279 2.24 29.41 -7.44
C ASP A 279 2.87 30.57 -6.66
N VAL A 280 2.48 30.78 -5.40
CA VAL A 280 3.14 31.76 -4.52
C VAL A 280 4.61 31.38 -4.32
N THR A 281 4.90 30.11 -4.03
CA THR A 281 6.28 29.64 -3.77
C THR A 281 7.21 29.92 -4.95
N ASP A 282 6.75 29.63 -6.18
CA ASP A 282 7.52 29.87 -7.40
C ASP A 282 7.79 31.36 -7.61
N LEU A 283 6.76 32.19 -7.49
CA LEU A 283 6.90 33.64 -7.66
C LEU A 283 7.80 34.26 -6.58
N LEU A 284 7.78 33.74 -5.34
CA LEU A 284 8.68 34.18 -4.28
C LEU A 284 10.13 33.74 -4.50
N ALA A 285 10.37 32.64 -5.22
CA ALA A 285 11.72 32.19 -5.52
C ALA A 285 12.44 33.14 -6.50
N GLU A 286 11.69 33.78 -7.40
CA GLU A 286 12.21 34.77 -8.36
C GLU A 286 12.54 36.12 -7.71
N LEU A 287 12.00 36.39 -6.52
CA LEU A 287 12.13 37.67 -5.80
C LEU A 287 13.17 37.63 -4.66
N ALA A 288 14.00 36.58 -4.59
CA ALA A 288 14.97 36.41 -3.52
C ALA A 288 16.14 37.43 -3.62
N GLY A 289 16.43 38.19 -2.56
CA GLY A 289 17.62 39.05 -2.53
C GLY A 289 17.80 39.94 -1.30
N GLU A 290 16.75 40.64 -0.86
CA GLU A 290 16.85 41.61 0.25
C GLU A 290 16.20 41.10 1.53
N THR A 291 16.88 41.25 2.66
CA THR A 291 16.35 40.94 4.00
C THR A 291 16.52 42.13 4.92
N THR A 292 15.47 42.48 5.65
CA THR A 292 15.46 43.52 6.68
C THR A 292 14.85 43.00 7.99
N ALA A 293 14.89 43.82 9.05
CA ALA A 293 14.12 43.59 10.26
C ALA A 293 12.63 43.71 9.94
N THR A 294 11.91 42.58 10.04
CA THR A 294 10.46 42.51 9.83
C THR A 294 9.75 42.35 11.17
N HIS A 295 8.54 42.91 11.27
CA HIS A 295 7.64 42.76 12.40
C HIS A 295 7.20 41.31 12.58
N GLY A 296 6.74 40.66 11.51
CA GLY A 296 6.50 39.21 11.46
C GLY A 296 5.03 38.78 11.49
N ASP A 297 4.15 39.57 12.11
CA ASP A 297 2.69 39.36 12.19
C ASP A 297 1.96 40.72 12.12
N PHE A 298 2.35 41.58 11.17
CA PHE A 298 1.88 42.97 11.12
C PHE A 298 0.42 43.08 10.65
N SER A 299 -0.48 43.54 11.53
CA SER A 299 -1.91 43.70 11.28
C SER A 299 -2.51 44.88 12.05
N ASP A 300 -3.75 45.25 11.74
CA ASP A 300 -4.46 46.39 12.34
C ASP A 300 -4.73 46.27 13.85
N ASP A 301 -4.58 45.09 14.43
CA ASP A 301 -4.66 44.87 15.89
C ASP A 301 -3.31 45.04 16.62
N GLN A 302 -2.20 45.17 15.89
CA GLN A 302 -0.85 45.40 16.44
C GLN A 302 -0.42 46.87 16.36
N VAL A 303 -1.33 47.76 15.93
CA VAL A 303 -1.09 49.19 15.80
C VAL A 303 -2.05 49.94 16.71
N LEU A 304 -1.52 50.80 17.59
CA LEU A 304 -2.31 51.78 18.33
C LEU A 304 -2.17 53.15 17.68
N VAL A 305 -3.27 53.88 17.55
CA VAL A 305 -3.28 55.28 17.11
C VAL A 305 -3.33 56.17 18.34
N ALA A 306 -2.29 56.97 18.52
CA ALA A 306 -2.13 57.97 19.57
C ALA A 306 -2.26 59.39 18.98
N ALA A 307 -2.16 60.42 19.83
CA ALA A 307 -2.29 61.81 19.39
C ALA A 307 -1.12 62.28 18.50
N ASP A 308 0.04 61.67 18.66
CA ASP A 308 1.33 62.02 18.06
C ASP A 308 1.79 61.02 16.98
N GLY A 309 0.96 60.03 16.63
CA GLY A 309 1.26 59.06 15.59
C GLY A 309 0.70 57.67 15.89
N VAL A 310 1.45 56.66 15.46
CA VAL A 310 1.11 55.25 15.73
C VAL A 310 2.17 54.57 16.57
N VAL A 311 1.75 53.65 17.42
CA VAL A 311 2.63 52.83 18.25
C VAL A 311 2.52 51.37 17.80
N LEU A 312 3.67 50.75 17.52
CA LEU A 312 3.76 49.35 17.11
C LEU A 312 3.89 48.43 18.33
N LEU A 313 3.09 47.36 18.34
CA LEU A 313 3.03 46.36 19.41
C LEU A 313 3.43 44.97 18.90
N ASP A 314 3.84 44.08 19.80
CA ASP A 314 4.02 42.63 19.55
C ASP A 314 5.09 42.24 18.51
N PHE A 315 6.37 42.44 18.86
CA PHE A 315 7.55 41.97 18.10
C PHE A 315 7.91 40.49 18.34
N ASP A 316 6.94 39.65 18.72
CA ASP A 316 7.20 38.23 19.04
C ASP A 316 7.67 37.40 17.85
N GLU A 317 7.22 37.78 16.65
CA GLU A 317 7.44 37.04 15.41
C GLU A 317 8.48 37.73 14.52
N SER A 318 9.24 38.68 15.05
CA SER A 318 10.22 39.45 14.29
C SER A 318 11.38 38.59 13.78
N ARG A 319 11.73 38.79 12.51
CA ARG A 319 12.74 38.01 11.78
C ARG A 319 13.54 38.92 10.85
N ALA A 320 14.74 38.47 10.50
CA ALA A 320 15.43 38.98 9.32
C ALA A 320 14.83 38.30 8.07
N ALA A 321 13.96 39.01 7.34
CA ALA A 321 13.15 38.47 6.24
C ALA A 321 12.92 39.50 5.13
N HIS A 322 12.31 39.08 4.02
CA HIS A 322 11.92 40.00 2.96
C HIS A 322 10.86 41.01 3.46
N PRO A 323 11.03 42.34 3.23
CA PRO A 323 10.14 43.37 3.79
C PRO A 323 8.68 43.20 3.35
N TRP A 324 8.46 42.73 2.13
CA TRP A 324 7.09 42.57 1.61
C TRP A 324 6.28 41.47 2.30
N ARG A 325 6.88 40.69 3.20
CA ARG A 325 6.13 39.76 4.06
C ARG A 325 5.15 40.51 4.97
N ASP A 326 5.59 41.60 5.60
CA ASP A 326 4.71 42.41 6.47
C ASP A 326 3.74 43.24 5.66
N VAL A 327 4.20 43.82 4.54
CA VAL A 327 3.35 44.57 3.61
C VAL A 327 2.22 43.68 3.09
N GLY A 328 2.55 42.49 2.58
CA GLY A 328 1.57 41.51 2.09
C GLY A 328 0.59 41.04 3.17
N ASN A 329 1.06 40.86 4.41
CA ASN A 329 0.20 40.49 5.53
C ASN A 329 -0.82 41.60 5.86
N PHE A 330 -0.37 42.85 5.97
CA PHE A 330 -1.25 43.97 6.24
C PHE A 330 -2.28 44.19 5.12
N LEU A 331 -1.85 44.09 3.86
CA LEU A 331 -2.73 44.17 2.70
C LEU A 331 -3.77 43.05 2.69
N ALA A 332 -3.40 41.83 3.08
CA ALA A 332 -4.35 40.73 3.24
C ALA A 332 -5.42 41.03 4.30
N HIS A 333 -5.05 41.66 5.42
CA HIS A 333 -6.00 42.12 6.44
C HIS A 333 -6.96 43.19 5.90
N LEU A 334 -6.46 44.19 5.16
CA LEU A 334 -7.30 45.21 4.51
C LEU A 334 -8.26 44.61 3.46
N ALA A 335 -7.78 43.68 2.64
CA ALA A 335 -8.61 42.98 1.65
C ALA A 335 -9.76 42.18 2.30
N LEU A 336 -9.52 41.61 3.48
CA LEU A 336 -10.58 40.89 4.23
C LEU A 336 -11.63 41.82 4.82
N ARG A 337 -11.26 43.06 5.16
CA ARG A 337 -12.20 44.12 5.56
C ARG A 337 -13.01 44.66 4.39
N GLY A 338 -12.46 44.59 3.16
CA GLY A 338 -13.09 45.13 1.95
C GLY A 338 -12.81 46.62 1.75
N ASP A 339 -11.74 47.14 2.36
CA ASP A 339 -11.39 48.56 2.36
C ASP A 339 -10.32 48.87 1.29
N ASP A 340 -10.67 48.80 0.01
CA ASP A 340 -9.71 49.00 -1.10
C ASP A 340 -9.06 50.39 -1.10
N ALA A 341 -9.76 51.43 -0.61
CA ALA A 341 -9.19 52.78 -0.46
C ALA A 341 -8.07 52.85 0.60
N ALA A 342 -8.09 51.95 1.60
CA ALA A 342 -7.07 51.88 2.63
C ALA A 342 -5.77 51.25 2.10
N ARG A 343 -5.83 50.40 1.07
CA ARG A 343 -4.65 49.83 0.40
C ARG A 343 -3.72 50.94 -0.10
N SER A 344 -4.26 51.87 -0.89
CA SER A 344 -3.45 52.96 -1.45
C SER A 344 -2.87 53.83 -0.34
N SER A 345 -3.67 54.16 0.69
CA SER A 345 -3.20 54.95 1.84
C SER A 345 -2.03 54.28 2.59
N PHE A 346 -2.08 52.96 2.77
CA PHE A 346 -1.01 52.18 3.41
C PHE A 346 0.28 52.19 2.59
N LEU A 347 0.15 51.91 1.28
CA LEU A 347 1.27 51.84 0.34
C LEU A 347 1.94 53.21 0.18
N ASP A 348 1.15 54.28 0.06
CA ASP A 348 1.62 55.65 0.02
C ASP A 348 2.40 56.03 1.29
N GLY A 349 1.88 55.64 2.47
CA GLY A 349 2.58 55.83 3.75
C GLY A 349 3.89 55.05 3.85
N TYR A 350 3.91 53.83 3.33
CA TYR A 350 5.12 53.00 3.27
C TYR A 350 6.15 53.52 2.24
N GLY A 351 5.73 54.36 1.29
CA GLY A 351 6.57 54.90 0.22
C GLY A 351 6.72 53.96 -0.98
N LEU A 352 5.72 53.12 -1.24
CA LEU A 352 5.73 52.14 -2.33
C LEU A 352 4.49 52.31 -3.22
N THR A 353 4.66 52.14 -4.52
CA THR A 353 3.54 52.06 -5.47
C THR A 353 2.95 50.65 -5.50
N ASP A 354 1.67 50.50 -5.84
CA ASP A 354 1.02 49.18 -5.94
C ASP A 354 1.64 48.34 -7.08
N ASP A 355 2.60 47.49 -6.73
CA ASP A 355 3.40 46.67 -7.64
C ASP A 355 2.83 45.23 -7.72
N GLU A 356 2.76 44.67 -8.93
CA GLU A 356 2.30 43.29 -9.13
C GLU A 356 3.17 42.26 -8.41
N ARG A 357 4.46 42.56 -8.18
CA ARG A 357 5.39 41.71 -7.45
C ARG A 357 5.04 41.59 -5.95
N LEU A 358 4.16 42.43 -5.40
CA LEU A 358 3.62 42.29 -4.04
C LEU A 358 2.54 41.20 -3.94
N ARG A 359 1.84 40.90 -5.05
CA ARG A 359 0.67 40.03 -5.05
C ARG A 359 0.94 38.62 -4.53
N PRO A 360 2.10 37.98 -4.78
CA PRO A 360 2.45 36.70 -4.17
C PRO A 360 2.51 36.74 -2.64
N PHE A 361 3.04 37.81 -2.05
CA PHE A 361 3.11 37.97 -0.59
C PHE A 361 1.70 38.13 0.02
N GLU A 362 0.84 38.92 -0.61
CA GLU A 362 -0.57 39.08 -0.21
C GLU A 362 -1.34 37.75 -0.34
N ALA A 363 -1.18 37.04 -1.46
CA ALA A 363 -1.78 35.73 -1.69
C ALA A 363 -1.35 34.70 -0.63
N GLY A 364 -0.04 34.68 -0.32
CA GLY A 364 0.51 33.82 0.71
C GLY A 364 -0.05 34.10 2.10
N ALA A 365 -0.16 35.38 2.47
CA ALA A 365 -0.78 35.79 3.73
C ALA A 365 -2.26 35.39 3.80
N LEU A 366 -3.04 35.62 2.74
CA LEU A 366 -4.45 35.20 2.64
C LEU A 366 -4.61 33.68 2.81
N LEU A 367 -3.73 32.88 2.21
CA LEU A 367 -3.72 31.43 2.38
C LEU A 367 -3.41 31.03 3.84
N LYS A 368 -2.40 31.65 4.47
CA LYS A 368 -2.08 31.40 5.90
C LYS A 368 -3.22 31.79 6.84
N LEU A 369 -3.98 32.83 6.49
CA LEU A 369 -5.17 33.28 7.22
C LEU A 369 -6.42 32.43 6.93
N ALA A 370 -6.42 31.58 5.89
CA ALA A 370 -7.61 30.85 5.42
C ALA A 370 -8.28 30.00 6.52
N VAL A 371 -7.49 29.40 7.41
CA VAL A 371 -8.00 28.54 8.50
C VAL A 371 -8.35 29.31 9.78
N ALA A 372 -8.13 30.63 9.82
CA ALA A 372 -8.39 31.44 11.00
C ALA A 372 -9.86 31.44 11.46
N PRO A 373 -10.88 31.47 10.57
CA PRO A 373 -12.28 31.33 10.96
C PRO A 373 -12.56 30.02 11.72
N PHE A 374 -11.97 28.91 11.28
CA PHE A 374 -12.10 27.62 11.98
C PHE A 374 -11.40 27.66 13.33
N ARG A 375 -10.16 28.20 13.39
CA ARG A 375 -9.42 28.35 14.65
C ARG A 375 -10.16 29.17 15.69
N ARG A 376 -10.94 30.18 15.28
CA ARG A 376 -11.78 31.01 16.15
C ARG A 376 -13.20 30.48 16.32
N LEU A 377 -13.49 29.33 15.71
CA LEU A 377 -14.79 28.66 15.80
C LEU A 377 -15.96 29.57 15.37
N GLU A 378 -15.73 30.38 14.33
CA GLU A 378 -16.77 31.22 13.74
C GLU A 378 -17.87 30.32 13.14
N ALA A 379 -19.15 30.67 13.35
CA ALA A 379 -20.26 29.83 12.90
C ALA A 379 -20.28 29.59 11.38
N ASN A 380 -19.79 30.57 10.61
CA ASN A 380 -19.68 30.52 9.15
C ASN A 380 -18.24 30.24 8.68
N TRP A 381 -17.41 29.57 9.49
CA TRP A 381 -16.02 29.32 9.14
C TRP A 381 -15.80 28.66 7.76
N PRO A 382 -16.68 27.75 7.25
CA PRO A 382 -16.45 27.17 5.92
C PRO A 382 -16.46 28.22 4.81
N ILE A 383 -17.41 29.16 4.88
CA ILE A 383 -17.55 30.29 3.94
C ILE A 383 -16.37 31.25 4.12
N GLY A 384 -16.00 31.52 5.38
CA GLY A 384 -14.86 32.38 5.70
C GLY A 384 -13.53 31.85 5.16
N LEU A 385 -13.34 30.53 5.16
CA LEU A 385 -12.18 29.85 4.58
C LEU A 385 -12.20 29.94 3.06
N GLU A 386 -13.32 29.61 2.42
CA GLU A 386 -13.49 29.70 0.96
C GLU A 386 -13.20 31.12 0.43
N ARG A 387 -13.76 32.15 1.07
CA ARG A 387 -13.55 33.55 0.69
C ARG A 387 -12.07 33.93 0.69
N ARG A 388 -11.33 33.49 1.72
CA ARG A 388 -9.88 33.77 1.85
C ARG A 388 -9.07 33.07 0.77
N LEU A 389 -9.39 31.81 0.48
CA LEU A 389 -8.74 31.07 -0.60
C LEU A 389 -9.05 31.68 -1.98
N ALA A 390 -10.29 32.10 -2.21
CA ALA A 390 -10.69 32.76 -3.45
C ALA A 390 -9.97 34.10 -3.65
N LEU A 391 -9.82 34.90 -2.59
CA LEU A 391 -9.03 36.14 -2.62
C LEU A 391 -7.56 35.82 -2.92
N ALA A 392 -6.97 34.81 -2.25
CA ALA A 392 -5.58 34.42 -2.49
C ALA A 392 -5.34 34.03 -3.95
N ARG A 393 -6.23 33.22 -4.52
CA ARG A 393 -6.20 32.85 -5.95
C ARG A 393 -6.34 34.07 -6.86
N GLY A 394 -7.25 35.00 -6.54
CA GLY A 394 -7.48 36.21 -7.31
C GLY A 394 -6.29 37.19 -7.34
N ARG A 395 -5.27 36.98 -6.50
CA ARG A 395 -4.01 37.75 -6.54
C ARG A 395 -2.96 37.15 -7.48
N LEU A 396 -3.15 35.91 -7.94
CA LEU A 396 -2.17 35.21 -8.77
C LEU A 396 -2.58 35.25 -10.25
N PRO A 397 -1.61 35.23 -11.18
CA PRO A 397 -1.91 35.05 -12.60
C PRO A 397 -2.59 33.69 -12.85
N SER A 398 -3.44 33.61 -13.88
CA SER A 398 -4.19 32.38 -14.19
C SER A 398 -3.24 31.27 -14.70
N THR A 399 -2.89 30.32 -13.82
CA THR A 399 -2.02 29.17 -14.11
C THR A 399 -2.86 27.91 -14.40
N THR A 400 -3.30 27.78 -15.64
CA THR A 400 -3.91 26.52 -16.11
C THR A 400 -2.80 25.49 -16.42
N GLY A 401 -2.97 24.22 -15.98
CA GLY A 401 -2.11 23.10 -16.43
C GLY A 401 -1.18 22.42 -15.40
N ARG A 402 -0.93 23.06 -14.24
CA ARG A 402 -0.40 22.49 -12.97
C ARG A 402 -0.87 21.08 -12.53
N PRO A 403 -0.16 19.95 -12.67
CA PRO A 403 -0.58 18.71 -11.99
C PRO A 403 -0.34 18.83 -10.47
N VAL A 404 -1.42 18.77 -9.69
CA VAL A 404 -1.40 18.83 -8.23
C VAL A 404 -1.74 17.45 -7.66
N ASP A 405 -0.94 16.98 -6.70
CA ASP A 405 -1.21 15.74 -5.97
C ASP A 405 -0.87 15.96 -4.49
N ALA A 406 -1.88 15.94 -3.61
CA ALA A 406 -1.71 16.22 -2.20
C ALA A 406 -0.74 15.25 -1.48
N ALA A 407 -0.59 14.03 -2.00
CA ALA A 407 0.36 13.05 -1.46
C ALA A 407 1.77 13.20 -2.06
N LEU A 408 1.91 13.97 -3.15
CA LEU A 408 3.16 14.32 -3.80
C LEU A 408 3.30 15.85 -3.85
N PRO A 409 3.42 16.55 -2.70
CA PRO A 409 3.46 18.01 -2.66
C PRO A 409 4.60 18.61 -3.51
N GLN A 410 5.67 17.85 -3.74
CA GLN A 410 6.77 18.20 -4.61
C GLN A 410 6.44 18.17 -6.11
N LEU A 411 5.35 17.53 -6.56
CA LEU A 411 5.10 17.26 -7.99
C LEU A 411 5.04 18.53 -8.85
N ALA A 412 4.45 19.61 -8.33
CA ALA A 412 4.41 20.88 -9.04
C ALA A 412 5.82 21.43 -9.31
N ALA A 413 6.70 21.36 -8.30
CA ALA A 413 8.10 21.76 -8.43
C ALA A 413 8.88 20.85 -9.39
N LEU A 414 8.58 19.54 -9.41
CA LEU A 414 9.22 18.58 -10.30
C LEU A 414 8.86 18.80 -11.77
N THR A 415 7.71 19.41 -12.07
CA THR A 415 7.35 19.80 -13.44
C THR A 415 7.96 21.11 -13.89
N ASN A 416 8.67 21.84 -13.03
CA ASN A 416 9.35 23.07 -13.36
C ASN A 416 10.83 22.79 -13.73
N PRO A 417 11.23 22.94 -15.00
CA PRO A 417 12.61 22.65 -15.44
C PRO A 417 13.66 23.43 -14.66
N SER A 418 13.40 24.70 -14.32
CA SER A 418 14.35 25.55 -13.59
C SER A 418 14.63 25.06 -12.18
N VAL A 419 13.61 24.57 -11.47
CA VAL A 419 13.76 24.02 -10.11
C VAL A 419 14.61 22.76 -10.13
N VAL A 420 14.34 21.87 -11.09
CA VAL A 420 15.11 20.62 -11.23
C VAL A 420 16.53 20.93 -11.71
N ALA A 421 16.72 21.90 -12.60
CA ALA A 421 18.03 22.33 -13.07
C ALA A 421 18.92 22.87 -11.95
N ALA A 422 18.37 23.72 -11.09
CA ALA A 422 19.08 24.25 -9.92
C ALA A 422 19.50 23.14 -8.96
N ALA A 423 18.64 22.15 -8.71
CA ALA A 423 18.93 21.04 -7.83
C ALA A 423 19.91 20.01 -8.43
N LEU A 424 19.89 19.84 -9.76
CA LEU A 424 20.76 18.92 -10.49
C LEU A 424 22.14 19.53 -10.80
N GLY A 425 22.26 20.86 -10.80
CA GLY A 425 23.45 21.57 -11.26
C GLY A 425 23.69 21.43 -12.76
N ARG A 426 22.64 21.13 -13.53
CA ARG A 426 22.67 20.95 -14.99
C ARG A 426 21.42 21.58 -15.60
N GLU A 427 21.54 22.16 -16.79
CA GLU A 427 20.40 22.71 -17.51
C GLU A 427 19.37 21.62 -17.86
N VAL A 428 18.09 21.91 -17.60
CA VAL A 428 16.95 21.05 -17.96
C VAL A 428 16.11 21.82 -18.96
N LEU A 429 16.04 21.31 -20.19
CA LEU A 429 15.35 21.92 -21.32
C LEU A 429 13.83 21.71 -21.23
N ALA A 430 13.41 20.53 -20.76
CA ALA A 430 12.01 20.19 -20.59
C ALA A 430 11.80 19.18 -19.45
N ALA A 431 10.63 19.26 -18.80
CA ALA A 431 10.18 18.31 -17.80
C ALA A 431 8.75 17.85 -18.15
N THR A 432 8.55 16.55 -18.39
CA THR A 432 7.26 16.00 -18.79
C THR A 432 6.84 14.83 -17.90
N ILE A 433 5.57 14.75 -17.54
CA ILE A 433 5.04 13.60 -16.81
C ILE A 433 4.89 12.43 -17.79
N VAL A 434 5.58 11.33 -17.49
CA VAL A 434 5.46 10.07 -18.24
C VAL A 434 4.33 9.23 -17.68
N ARG A 435 4.24 9.15 -16.34
CA ARG A 435 3.20 8.37 -15.66
C ARG A 435 2.92 8.91 -14.28
N HIS A 436 1.66 9.27 -14.02
CA HIS A 436 1.19 9.68 -12.71
C HIS A 436 0.23 8.63 -12.15
N LYS A 437 0.51 8.12 -10.94
CA LYS A 437 -0.42 7.33 -10.13
C LYS A 437 -0.81 8.19 -8.91
N PRO A 438 -1.95 8.89 -8.96
CA PRO A 438 -2.37 9.82 -7.90
C PRO A 438 -2.31 9.20 -6.51
N GLY A 439 -1.80 9.95 -5.53
CA GLY A 439 -1.69 9.49 -4.15
C GLY A 439 -0.53 8.52 -3.89
N ARG A 440 0.24 8.14 -4.91
CA ARG A 440 1.22 7.04 -4.81
C ARG A 440 2.60 7.37 -5.34
N ARG A 441 2.72 7.66 -6.64
CA ARG A 441 4.01 7.92 -7.31
C ARG A 441 3.83 8.64 -8.63
N CYS A 442 4.85 9.38 -9.04
CA CYS A 442 4.94 9.98 -10.37
C CYS A 442 6.30 9.69 -11.01
N VAL A 443 6.29 9.43 -12.32
CA VAL A 443 7.47 9.28 -13.17
C VAL A 443 7.50 10.44 -14.15
N LEU A 444 8.59 11.17 -14.16
CA LEU A 444 8.85 12.32 -15.03
C LEU A 444 10.03 12.01 -15.97
N ARG A 445 10.04 12.64 -17.13
CA ARG A 445 11.15 12.64 -18.08
C ARG A 445 11.71 14.05 -18.18
N TYR A 446 13.03 14.16 -18.00
CA TYR A 446 13.78 15.40 -18.10
C TYR A 446 14.67 15.34 -19.34
N GLU A 447 14.50 16.32 -20.21
CA GLU A 447 15.40 16.54 -21.35
C GLU A 447 16.52 17.48 -20.92
N LEU A 448 17.75 17.06 -21.12
CA LEU A 448 18.96 17.86 -20.91
C LEU A 448 19.71 17.97 -22.23
N ASP A 449 20.71 18.84 -22.29
CA ASP A 449 21.62 18.88 -23.44
C ASP A 449 22.31 17.52 -23.63
N GLY A 450 22.04 16.88 -24.77
CA GLY A 450 22.59 15.59 -25.17
C GLY A 450 22.18 14.35 -24.36
N SER A 451 21.25 14.44 -23.39
CA SER A 451 20.86 13.29 -22.56
C SER A 451 19.45 13.38 -21.97
N VAL A 452 18.89 12.23 -21.57
CA VAL A 452 17.56 12.14 -20.95
C VAL A 452 17.68 11.47 -19.59
N LEU A 453 17.01 12.03 -18.58
CA LEU A 453 16.86 11.44 -17.26
C LEU A 453 15.39 11.13 -16.96
N TYR A 454 15.14 10.01 -16.30
CA TYR A 454 13.85 9.68 -15.71
C TYR A 454 13.87 9.94 -14.21
N GLY A 455 12.92 10.74 -13.75
CA GLY A 455 12.68 11.06 -12.35
C GLY A 455 11.54 10.26 -11.76
N LYS A 456 11.76 9.58 -10.64
CA LYS A 456 10.70 8.92 -9.87
C LYS A 456 10.52 9.63 -8.53
N THR A 457 9.28 9.93 -8.18
CA THR A 457 8.91 10.44 -6.87
C THR A 457 7.78 9.62 -6.25
N TYR A 458 7.74 9.54 -4.92
CA TYR A 458 6.86 8.65 -4.18
C TYR A 458 6.16 9.41 -3.05
N ALA A 459 4.91 9.04 -2.77
CA ALA A 459 4.16 9.58 -1.65
C ALA A 459 4.66 9.03 -0.31
N SER A 460 5.20 7.82 -0.32
CA SER A 460 5.88 7.24 0.83
C SER A 460 7.36 7.62 0.85
N ASP A 461 8.00 7.53 2.02
CA ASP A 461 9.43 7.80 2.19
C ASP A 461 10.33 6.66 1.68
N ARG A 462 9.89 5.91 0.66
CA ARG A 462 10.62 4.78 0.07
C ARG A 462 11.78 5.19 -0.84
N GLY A 463 11.77 6.42 -1.35
CA GLY A 463 12.75 6.92 -2.34
C GLY A 463 14.23 6.66 -1.97
N PRO A 464 14.70 7.04 -0.77
CA PRO A 464 16.09 6.80 -0.35
C PRO A 464 16.45 5.31 -0.32
N ARG A 465 15.50 4.44 0.07
CA ARG A 465 15.71 2.99 0.09
C ARG A 465 15.82 2.44 -1.33
N VAL A 466 14.95 2.87 -2.24
CA VAL A 466 14.99 2.46 -3.66
C VAL A 466 16.32 2.86 -4.28
N PHE A 467 16.78 4.09 -4.03
CA PHE A 467 18.09 4.56 -4.50
C PHE A 467 19.24 3.68 -4.02
N ARG A 468 19.28 3.33 -2.72
CA ARG A 468 20.30 2.41 -2.17
C ARG A 468 20.26 1.01 -2.80
N ASN A 469 19.06 0.47 -3.03
CA ASN A 469 18.92 -0.82 -3.69
C ASN A 469 19.47 -0.78 -5.13
N LEU A 470 19.14 0.26 -5.88
CA LEU A 470 19.66 0.45 -7.24
C LEU A 470 21.18 0.63 -7.27
N GLN A 471 21.74 1.34 -6.29
CA GLN A 471 23.21 1.49 -6.16
C GLN A 471 23.88 0.15 -5.88
N ALA A 472 23.32 -0.67 -4.98
CA ALA A 472 23.86 -1.99 -4.68
C ALA A 472 23.79 -2.93 -5.89
N LEU A 473 22.70 -2.88 -6.65
CA LEU A 473 22.49 -3.73 -7.83
C LEU A 473 23.23 -3.24 -9.07
N ALA A 474 23.56 -1.95 -9.14
CA ALA A 474 24.04 -1.26 -10.32
C ALA A 474 23.14 -1.50 -11.55
N MET A 475 21.82 -1.55 -11.35
CA MET A 475 20.85 -1.91 -12.39
C MET A 475 19.45 -1.33 -12.09
N PRO A 476 18.84 -0.58 -13.02
CA PRO A 476 19.53 0.39 -13.87
C PRO A 476 20.35 1.37 -13.01
N GLU A 477 21.51 1.80 -13.49
CA GLU A 477 22.41 2.68 -12.75
C GLU A 477 21.68 3.95 -12.26
N PRO A 478 21.60 4.21 -10.94
CA PRO A 478 20.95 5.41 -10.44
C PRO A 478 21.91 6.60 -10.51
N VAL A 479 21.42 7.75 -10.98
CA VAL A 479 22.24 8.98 -11.10
C VAL A 479 22.36 9.68 -9.75
N ALA A 480 21.22 10.01 -9.14
CA ALA A 480 21.18 10.75 -7.88
C ALA A 480 19.83 10.57 -7.18
N PHE A 481 19.82 10.84 -5.88
CA PHE A 481 18.61 11.07 -5.11
C PHE A 481 18.63 12.49 -4.53
N LEU A 482 17.79 13.37 -5.08
CA LEU A 482 17.67 14.76 -4.64
C LEU A 482 16.71 14.83 -3.44
N ALA A 483 17.26 14.77 -2.23
CA ALA A 483 16.48 14.66 -0.99
C ALA A 483 15.49 15.82 -0.80
N GLY A 484 15.89 17.06 -1.12
CA GLY A 484 15.04 18.26 -1.03
C GLY A 484 13.81 18.21 -1.96
N LEU A 485 13.91 17.46 -3.06
CA LEU A 485 12.83 17.30 -4.05
C LEU A 485 12.16 15.92 -3.99
N ARG A 486 12.59 15.02 -3.10
CA ARG A 486 12.16 13.61 -3.02
C ARG A 486 12.18 12.92 -4.40
N LEU A 487 13.24 13.16 -5.16
CA LEU A 487 13.36 12.74 -6.57
C LEU A 487 14.53 11.76 -6.74
N LEU A 488 14.22 10.58 -7.26
CA LEU A 488 15.21 9.59 -7.69
C LEU A 488 15.43 9.74 -9.20
N LEU A 489 16.67 9.91 -9.65
CA LEU A 489 17.02 10.09 -11.05
C LEU A 489 17.75 8.86 -11.61
N GLN A 490 17.37 8.45 -12.82
CA GLN A 490 18.00 7.37 -13.59
C GLN A 490 18.22 7.84 -15.03
N PRO A 491 19.26 7.35 -15.74
CA PRO A 491 19.39 7.63 -17.16
C PRO A 491 18.29 6.93 -17.95
N GLU A 492 18.00 7.44 -19.14
CA GLU A 492 17.25 6.69 -20.13
C GLU A 492 17.98 5.37 -20.45
N VAL A 493 17.21 4.27 -20.44
CA VAL A 493 17.71 2.94 -20.78
C VAL A 493 17.33 2.66 -22.23
N ARG A 494 18.32 2.33 -23.06
CA ARG A 494 18.09 1.94 -24.46
C ARG A 494 17.41 0.57 -24.53
N GLY A 495 16.59 0.37 -25.56
CA GLY A 495 16.01 -0.92 -25.90
C GLY A 495 14.51 -0.88 -26.20
N THR A 496 13.99 -1.98 -26.73
CA THR A 496 12.57 -2.16 -27.09
C THR A 496 11.85 -3.10 -26.12
N PRO A 497 10.59 -2.85 -25.72
CA PRO A 497 9.85 -3.75 -24.83
C PRO A 497 9.72 -5.18 -25.39
N VAL A 498 9.94 -6.20 -24.54
CA VAL A 498 9.90 -7.63 -24.95
C VAL A 498 8.51 -8.14 -25.33
N ARG A 499 7.44 -7.38 -25.05
CA ARG A 499 6.04 -7.83 -25.23
C ARG A 499 5.78 -8.41 -26.62
N ALA A 500 6.25 -7.74 -27.67
CA ALA A 500 6.04 -8.19 -29.05
C ALA A 500 6.71 -9.55 -29.34
N ALA A 501 7.97 -9.72 -28.90
CA ALA A 501 8.72 -10.96 -29.08
C ALA A 501 8.07 -12.13 -28.31
N LEU A 502 7.57 -11.87 -27.10
CA LEU A 502 6.86 -12.89 -26.30
C LEU A 502 5.53 -13.29 -26.95
N LEU A 503 4.79 -12.34 -27.55
CA LEU A 503 3.57 -12.63 -28.31
C LEU A 503 3.84 -13.36 -29.63
N ALA A 504 5.05 -13.25 -30.17
CA ALA A 504 5.51 -14.00 -31.34
C ALA A 504 6.10 -15.39 -30.97
N GLY A 505 6.15 -15.74 -29.67
CA GLY A 505 6.65 -17.03 -29.22
C GLY A 505 8.15 -17.22 -29.42
N GLU A 506 8.92 -16.13 -29.39
CA GLU A 506 10.38 -16.14 -29.55
C GLU A 506 11.07 -16.76 -28.32
N ALA A 507 11.22 -18.08 -28.34
CA ALA A 507 11.82 -18.87 -27.26
C ALA A 507 13.21 -18.36 -26.82
N GLN A 508 14.02 -17.88 -27.76
CA GLN A 508 15.37 -17.36 -27.48
C GLN A 508 15.34 -16.09 -26.62
N VAL A 509 14.36 -15.20 -26.82
CA VAL A 509 14.18 -14.01 -26.00
C VAL A 509 13.79 -14.41 -24.59
N ALA A 510 12.80 -15.29 -24.44
CA ALA A 510 12.35 -15.78 -23.15
C ALA A 510 13.49 -16.48 -22.37
N ALA A 511 14.32 -17.27 -23.04
CA ALA A 511 15.51 -17.88 -22.45
C ALA A 511 16.54 -16.84 -21.95
N ARG A 512 16.78 -15.76 -22.70
CA ARG A 512 17.67 -14.68 -22.26
C ARG A 512 17.09 -13.92 -21.06
N ILE A 513 15.77 -13.75 -20.98
CA ILE A 513 15.14 -13.14 -19.80
C ILE A 513 15.41 -14.01 -18.57
N ALA A 514 15.30 -15.34 -18.69
CA ALA A 514 15.64 -16.26 -17.60
C ALA A 514 17.11 -16.10 -17.16
N GLU A 515 18.04 -15.95 -18.10
CA GLU A 515 19.45 -15.68 -17.81
C GLU A 515 19.66 -14.37 -17.06
N ALA A 516 18.99 -13.29 -17.47
CA ALA A 516 19.07 -11.98 -16.81
C ALA A 516 18.51 -12.01 -15.38
N VAL A 517 17.38 -12.70 -15.17
CA VAL A 517 16.77 -12.88 -13.85
C VAL A 517 17.66 -13.74 -12.95
N HIS A 518 18.21 -14.84 -13.47
CA HIS A 518 19.16 -15.67 -12.72
C HIS A 518 20.43 -14.88 -12.35
N ALA A 519 20.94 -14.05 -13.26
CA ALA A 519 22.08 -13.19 -12.99
C ALA A 519 21.81 -12.16 -11.88
N LEU A 520 20.58 -11.62 -11.80
CA LEU A 520 20.14 -10.79 -10.67
C LEU A 520 20.23 -11.60 -9.37
N HIS A 521 19.64 -12.80 -9.32
CA HIS A 521 19.58 -13.63 -8.11
C HIS A 521 20.95 -14.07 -7.59
N ARG A 522 21.98 -14.10 -8.46
CA ARG A 522 23.36 -14.44 -8.09
C ARG A 522 24.22 -13.26 -7.68
N ARG A 523 23.70 -12.03 -7.69
CA ARG A 523 24.47 -10.85 -7.26
C ARG A 523 24.84 -10.99 -5.77
N PRO A 524 26.12 -10.82 -5.40
CA PRO A 524 26.56 -10.91 -4.02
C PRO A 524 26.25 -9.61 -3.25
N VAL A 525 24.96 -9.28 -3.15
CA VAL A 525 24.48 -8.05 -2.52
C VAL A 525 23.39 -8.36 -1.49
N THR A 526 23.35 -7.56 -0.43
CA THR A 526 22.29 -7.63 0.57
C THR A 526 21.41 -6.40 0.44
N LEU A 527 20.14 -6.60 0.11
CA LEU A 527 19.16 -5.51 0.04
C LEU A 527 18.57 -5.22 1.41
N ALA A 528 18.13 -3.99 1.65
CA ALA A 528 17.68 -3.53 2.96
C ALA A 528 16.36 -4.16 3.45
N ARG A 529 15.67 -4.93 2.61
CA ARG A 529 14.37 -5.53 2.90
C ARG A 529 14.48 -7.04 2.71
N GLU A 530 13.90 -7.78 3.63
CA GLU A 530 13.61 -9.21 3.47
C GLU A 530 12.13 -9.41 3.15
N HIS A 531 11.84 -10.49 2.42
CA HIS A 531 10.48 -10.89 2.10
C HIS A 531 10.36 -12.41 2.22
N ALA A 532 9.41 -12.84 3.05
CA ALA A 532 9.15 -14.25 3.30
C ALA A 532 7.81 -14.68 2.71
N LEU A 533 7.58 -16.00 2.63
CA LEU A 533 6.31 -16.57 2.20
C LEU A 533 5.12 -16.01 2.98
N ALA A 534 5.26 -15.87 4.29
CA ALA A 534 4.22 -15.32 5.16
C ALA A 534 3.80 -13.90 4.77
N ASP A 535 4.72 -13.08 4.27
CA ASP A 535 4.39 -11.72 3.83
C ASP A 535 3.56 -11.73 2.53
N GLU A 536 3.86 -12.63 1.60
CA GLU A 536 3.07 -12.82 0.37
C GLU A 536 1.65 -13.29 0.71
N LEU A 537 1.53 -14.27 1.61
CA LEU A 537 0.24 -14.79 2.09
C LEU A 537 -0.58 -13.70 2.79
N ASN A 538 0.04 -12.93 3.70
CA ASN A 538 -0.65 -11.87 4.41
C ASN A 538 -1.11 -10.74 3.46
N ALA A 539 -0.28 -10.37 2.48
CA ALA A 539 -0.64 -9.38 1.48
C ALA A 539 -1.77 -9.85 0.55
N LEU A 540 -1.87 -11.15 0.29
CA LEU A 540 -2.99 -11.75 -0.45
C LEU A 540 -4.28 -11.75 0.37
N ARG A 541 -4.23 -12.16 1.64
CA ARG A 541 -5.38 -12.19 2.55
C ARG A 541 -6.13 -10.85 2.59
N ILE A 542 -5.39 -9.76 2.79
CA ILE A 542 -5.95 -8.40 2.84
C ILE A 542 -6.67 -8.04 1.52
N ARG A 543 -6.13 -8.43 0.36
CA ARG A 543 -6.75 -8.13 -0.94
C ARG A 543 -8.01 -8.95 -1.17
N ILE A 544 -8.04 -10.21 -0.72
CA ILE A 544 -9.20 -11.09 -0.87
C ILE A 544 -10.36 -10.62 0.00
N GLU A 545 -10.08 -10.13 1.21
CA GLU A 545 -11.09 -9.53 2.09
C GLU A 545 -11.76 -8.29 1.46
N ALA A 546 -11.04 -7.56 0.60
CA ALA A 546 -11.56 -6.39 -0.12
C ALA A 546 -12.36 -6.74 -1.40
N LEU A 547 -12.30 -7.97 -1.90
CA LEU A 547 -13.02 -8.37 -3.12
C LEU A 547 -14.54 -8.36 -2.93
N THR A 548 -15.29 -7.80 -3.87
CA THR A 548 -16.76 -7.90 -3.89
C THR A 548 -17.23 -9.09 -4.74
N GLU A 549 -16.63 -9.28 -5.92
CA GLU A 549 -16.94 -10.38 -6.84
C GLU A 549 -16.02 -11.59 -6.64
N HIS A 550 -16.55 -12.79 -6.87
CA HIS A 550 -15.82 -14.06 -6.79
C HIS A 550 -15.09 -14.34 -5.46
N ARG A 551 -15.33 -13.57 -4.40
CA ARG A 551 -14.69 -13.68 -3.07
C ARG A 551 -14.66 -15.12 -2.56
N GLY A 552 -15.79 -15.83 -2.57
CA GLY A 552 -15.85 -17.21 -2.07
C GLY A 552 -14.96 -18.18 -2.84
N ARG A 553 -14.73 -17.94 -4.14
CA ARG A 553 -13.82 -18.75 -4.95
C ARG A 553 -12.36 -18.40 -4.68
N ALA A 554 -12.05 -17.11 -4.56
CA ALA A 554 -10.73 -16.62 -4.16
C ALA A 554 -10.32 -17.14 -2.77
N GLN A 555 -11.25 -17.16 -1.81
CA GLN A 555 -11.05 -17.72 -0.46
C GLN A 555 -10.74 -19.22 -0.49
N ARG A 556 -11.42 -20.00 -1.34
CA ARG A 556 -11.09 -21.43 -1.51
C ARG A 556 -9.70 -21.63 -2.11
N CYS A 557 -9.34 -20.84 -3.12
CA CYS A 557 -7.97 -20.87 -3.68
C CYS A 557 -6.93 -20.53 -2.62
N PHE A 558 -7.19 -19.49 -1.81
CA PHE A 558 -6.30 -19.08 -0.74
C PHE A 558 -6.14 -20.15 0.34
N ALA A 559 -7.24 -20.77 0.79
CA ALA A 559 -7.17 -21.84 1.79
C ALA A 559 -6.38 -23.07 1.29
N ARG A 560 -6.49 -23.41 0.00
CA ARG A 560 -5.67 -24.46 -0.62
C ARG A 560 -4.20 -24.07 -0.69
N LEU A 561 -3.92 -22.82 -1.01
CA LEU A 561 -2.57 -22.26 -1.07
C LEU A 561 -1.93 -22.22 0.33
N GLU A 562 -2.67 -21.82 1.37
CA GLU A 562 -2.20 -21.85 2.76
C GLU A 562 -1.85 -23.27 3.20
N ARG A 563 -2.72 -24.25 2.97
CA ARG A 563 -2.42 -25.66 3.29
C ARG A 563 -1.20 -26.19 2.54
N ALA A 564 -1.06 -25.84 1.26
CA ALA A 564 0.12 -26.25 0.49
C ALA A 564 1.40 -25.55 0.96
N ALA A 565 1.29 -24.37 1.58
CA ALA A 565 2.40 -23.65 2.19
C ALA A 565 2.83 -24.23 3.56
N GLU A 566 2.03 -25.10 4.18
CA GLU A 566 2.39 -25.80 5.43
C GLU A 566 3.42 -26.91 5.19
N GLU A 567 3.59 -27.38 3.95
CA GLU A 567 4.63 -28.36 3.63
C GLU A 567 6.03 -27.72 3.79
N PRO A 568 6.97 -28.40 4.49
CA PRO A 568 8.32 -27.88 4.67
C PRO A 568 9.00 -27.62 3.32
N CYS A 569 9.40 -26.38 3.07
CA CYS A 569 10.20 -25.99 1.90
C CYS A 569 11.45 -25.22 2.34
N SER A 570 12.53 -25.37 1.57
CA SER A 570 13.77 -24.61 1.80
C SER A 570 13.62 -23.22 1.19
N TRP A 571 13.43 -22.19 2.02
CA TRP A 571 13.36 -20.79 1.58
C TRP A 571 14.76 -20.18 1.49
N ARG A 572 15.24 -19.90 0.27
CA ARG A 572 16.55 -19.28 0.05
C ARG A 572 16.46 -17.75 0.17
N SER A 573 17.61 -17.13 0.44
CA SER A 573 17.74 -15.67 0.50
C SER A 573 18.65 -15.20 -0.63
N ALA A 574 18.07 -14.56 -1.63
CA ALA A 574 18.75 -13.95 -2.77
C ALA A 574 18.11 -12.60 -3.12
N PRO A 575 18.81 -11.66 -3.76
CA PRO A 575 18.19 -10.45 -4.27
C PRO A 575 17.20 -10.80 -5.39
N VAL A 576 15.92 -10.46 -5.21
CA VAL A 576 14.86 -10.66 -6.21
C VAL A 576 14.21 -9.34 -6.62
N HIS A 577 13.60 -9.32 -7.80
CA HIS A 577 12.85 -8.19 -8.35
C HIS A 577 11.50 -7.99 -7.65
N ARG A 578 10.81 -9.08 -7.32
CA ARG A 578 9.54 -9.19 -6.59
C ARG A 578 8.28 -8.73 -7.32
N ASP A 579 8.41 -7.87 -8.32
CA ASP A 579 7.28 -7.42 -9.16
C ASP A 579 7.51 -7.68 -10.65
N LEU A 580 8.26 -8.72 -11.03
CA LEU A 580 8.72 -8.95 -12.40
C LEU A 580 7.60 -9.31 -13.39
N TYR A 581 7.46 -8.53 -14.47
CA TYR A 581 6.62 -8.86 -15.62
C TYR A 581 7.15 -8.25 -16.93
N HIS A 582 6.56 -8.62 -18.07
CA HIS A 582 7.10 -8.34 -19.40
C HIS A 582 7.27 -6.84 -19.75
N ASP A 583 6.46 -5.92 -19.20
CA ASP A 583 6.67 -4.48 -19.49
C ASP A 583 7.86 -3.88 -18.74
N GLN A 584 8.45 -4.61 -17.78
CA GLN A 584 9.64 -4.20 -17.06
C GLN A 584 10.92 -4.76 -17.68
N VAL A 585 10.85 -5.31 -18.89
CA VAL A 585 12.01 -5.86 -19.59
C VAL A 585 12.13 -5.22 -20.97
N LEU A 586 13.29 -4.60 -21.22
CA LEU A 586 13.67 -4.11 -22.54
C LEU A 586 14.68 -5.06 -23.19
N LEU A 587 14.76 -5.04 -24.51
CA LEU A 587 15.82 -5.68 -25.28
C LEU A 587 16.68 -4.61 -25.96
N ASP A 588 17.97 -4.65 -25.69
CA ASP A 588 18.99 -3.82 -26.36
C ASP A 588 20.00 -4.76 -27.04
N ASP A 589 20.08 -4.72 -28.37
CA ASP A 589 20.86 -5.67 -29.19
C ASP A 589 20.70 -7.14 -28.75
N GLY A 590 19.46 -7.50 -28.41
CA GLY A 590 19.08 -8.84 -27.95
C GLY A 590 19.45 -9.17 -26.51
N ARG A 591 20.01 -8.24 -25.73
CA ARG A 591 20.27 -8.39 -24.29
C ARG A 591 19.10 -7.85 -23.47
N PRO A 592 18.51 -8.65 -22.56
CA PRO A 592 17.44 -8.14 -21.69
C PRO A 592 17.97 -7.19 -20.63
N ILE A 593 17.26 -6.08 -20.42
CA ILE A 593 17.52 -5.12 -19.36
C ILE A 593 16.29 -5.06 -18.45
N LEU A 594 16.50 -5.31 -17.15
CA LEU A 594 15.46 -5.27 -16.14
C LEU A 594 15.23 -3.84 -15.63
N LEU A 595 13.97 -3.42 -15.59
CA LEU A 595 13.52 -2.10 -15.12
C LEU A 595 12.69 -2.24 -13.85
N ASP A 596 12.47 -1.13 -13.15
CA ASP A 596 11.52 -1.02 -12.03
C ASP A 596 11.79 -1.93 -10.80
N LEU A 597 13.05 -1.98 -10.36
CA LEU A 597 13.51 -2.63 -9.12
C LEU A 597 13.08 -1.91 -7.82
N ASP A 598 11.98 -1.18 -7.85
CA ASP A 598 11.45 -0.40 -6.74
C ASP A 598 11.12 -1.30 -5.53
N ASP A 599 10.60 -2.50 -5.79
CA ASP A 599 10.16 -3.49 -4.79
C ASP A 599 11.20 -4.59 -4.52
N ALA A 600 12.41 -4.45 -5.04
CA ALA A 600 13.48 -5.42 -4.86
C ALA A 600 13.81 -5.67 -3.38
N ALA A 601 14.01 -6.95 -3.03
CA ALA A 601 14.21 -7.42 -1.66
C ALA A 601 15.04 -8.72 -1.65
N MET A 602 15.51 -9.12 -0.47
CA MET A 602 16.04 -10.46 -0.24
C MET A 602 14.88 -11.45 -0.06
N SER A 603 14.79 -12.47 -0.92
CA SER A 603 13.72 -13.48 -0.92
C SER A 603 14.12 -14.71 -1.74
N GLU A 604 13.24 -15.71 -1.80
CA GLU A 604 13.40 -16.89 -2.65
C GLU A 604 13.32 -16.55 -4.17
N PRO A 605 14.31 -16.93 -4.98
CA PRO A 605 14.32 -16.83 -6.46
C PRO A 605 13.04 -17.29 -7.17
N ALA A 606 12.40 -18.36 -6.66
CA ALA A 606 11.16 -18.88 -7.22
C ALA A 606 10.04 -17.83 -7.32
N LEU A 607 10.08 -16.76 -6.52
CA LEU A 607 9.11 -15.67 -6.55
C LEU A 607 9.12 -14.90 -7.87
N ASP A 608 10.29 -14.59 -8.43
CA ASP A 608 10.38 -13.87 -9.70
C ASP A 608 9.98 -14.75 -10.87
N VAL A 609 10.41 -16.02 -10.83
CA VAL A 609 10.05 -17.03 -11.83
C VAL A 609 8.53 -17.20 -11.88
N ALA A 610 7.91 -17.40 -10.70
CA ALA A 610 6.47 -17.51 -10.55
C ALA A 610 5.72 -16.24 -10.98
N ASN A 611 6.20 -15.06 -10.60
CA ASN A 611 5.59 -13.80 -10.99
C ASN A 611 5.59 -13.63 -12.51
N PHE A 612 6.72 -13.89 -13.17
CA PHE A 612 6.83 -13.74 -14.61
C PHE A 612 5.91 -14.73 -15.35
N LEU A 613 5.90 -16.00 -14.95
CA LEU A 613 5.03 -17.03 -15.51
C LEU A 613 3.53 -16.70 -15.34
N ALA A 614 3.13 -16.22 -14.16
CA ALA A 614 1.75 -15.78 -13.93
C ALA A 614 1.35 -14.60 -14.82
N HIS A 615 2.26 -13.66 -15.08
CA HIS A 615 2.01 -12.56 -16.01
C HIS A 615 2.00 -12.99 -17.48
N LEU A 616 2.74 -14.03 -17.87
CA LEU A 616 2.60 -14.64 -19.20
C LEU A 616 1.23 -15.33 -19.36
N ARG A 617 0.73 -15.99 -18.31
CA ARG A 617 -0.66 -16.51 -18.33
C ARG A 617 -1.68 -15.40 -18.46
N LEU A 618 -1.49 -14.28 -17.75
CA LEU A 618 -2.34 -13.10 -17.92
C LEU A 618 -2.27 -12.56 -19.35
N LEU A 619 -1.09 -12.42 -19.93
CA LEU A 619 -0.90 -11.97 -21.31
C LEU A 619 -1.61 -12.90 -22.30
N ALA A 620 -1.52 -14.22 -22.10
CA ALA A 620 -2.20 -15.21 -22.93
C ALA A 620 -3.74 -15.17 -22.78
N LEU A 621 -4.27 -14.73 -21.63
CA LEU A 621 -5.70 -14.46 -21.45
C LEU A 621 -6.14 -13.14 -22.08
N GLN A 622 -5.25 -12.14 -22.11
CA GLN A 622 -5.49 -10.85 -22.77
C GLN A 622 -5.42 -10.96 -24.29
N GLU A 623 -4.60 -11.88 -24.82
CA GLU A 623 -4.39 -12.12 -26.25
C GLU A 623 -4.68 -13.59 -26.62
N PRO A 624 -5.95 -14.05 -26.57
CA PRO A 624 -6.31 -15.46 -26.75
C PRO A 624 -5.79 -16.08 -28.05
N GLN A 625 -5.69 -15.28 -29.12
CA GLN A 625 -5.19 -15.67 -30.43
C GLN A 625 -3.67 -15.97 -30.44
N ARG A 626 -2.91 -15.49 -29.44
CA ARG A 626 -1.47 -15.73 -29.27
C ARG A 626 -1.17 -16.71 -28.14
N ARG A 627 -2.19 -17.40 -27.62
CA ARG A 627 -2.06 -18.23 -26.41
C ARG A 627 -1.02 -19.34 -26.55
N VAL A 628 -0.91 -19.96 -27.73
CA VAL A 628 0.09 -21.01 -28.03
C VAL A 628 1.50 -20.41 -28.08
N ASP A 629 1.67 -19.27 -28.75
CA ASP A 629 2.95 -18.56 -28.86
C ASP A 629 3.48 -18.13 -27.47
N VAL A 630 2.61 -17.54 -26.64
CA VAL A 630 2.96 -17.12 -25.28
C VAL A 630 3.28 -18.34 -24.38
N ALA A 631 2.57 -19.46 -24.55
CA ALA A 631 2.87 -20.70 -23.83
C ALA A 631 4.27 -21.23 -24.21
N LYS A 632 4.63 -21.20 -25.50
CA LYS A 632 5.98 -21.54 -25.97
C LYS A 632 7.06 -20.66 -25.33
N ALA A 633 6.82 -19.35 -25.24
CA ALA A 633 7.74 -18.44 -24.54
C ALA A 633 7.85 -18.76 -23.04
N ALA A 634 6.72 -19.07 -22.37
CA ALA A 634 6.72 -19.44 -20.96
C ALA A 634 7.49 -20.74 -20.68
N ALA A 635 7.31 -21.76 -21.54
CA ALA A 635 8.05 -23.02 -21.46
C ALA A 635 9.56 -22.79 -21.65
N ALA A 636 9.96 -21.98 -22.64
CA ALA A 636 11.36 -21.64 -22.87
C ALA A 636 12.01 -20.89 -21.69
N PHE A 637 11.31 -19.92 -21.10
CA PHE A 637 11.77 -19.23 -19.89
C PHE A 637 11.95 -20.21 -18.73
N ARG A 638 10.93 -21.04 -18.46
CA ARG A 638 10.92 -22.01 -17.35
C ARG A 638 12.04 -23.03 -17.49
N SER A 639 12.15 -23.66 -18.65
CA SER A 639 13.17 -24.66 -18.97
C SER A 639 14.57 -24.07 -18.82
N ARG A 640 14.82 -22.88 -19.39
CA ARG A 640 16.12 -22.22 -19.27
C ARG A 640 16.47 -21.89 -17.81
N TYR A 641 15.51 -21.37 -17.06
CA TYR A 641 15.75 -21.03 -15.66
C TYR A 641 16.05 -22.28 -14.82
N ALA A 642 15.28 -23.36 -14.98
CA ALA A 642 15.50 -24.62 -14.28
C ALA A 642 16.89 -25.22 -14.59
N ALA A 643 17.38 -25.09 -15.83
CA ALA A 643 18.73 -25.51 -16.20
C ALA A 643 19.82 -24.66 -15.54
N LEU A 644 19.57 -23.37 -15.27
CA LEU A 644 20.51 -22.46 -14.62
C LEU A 644 20.54 -22.62 -13.10
N ASP A 645 19.41 -22.97 -12.48
CA ASP A 645 19.26 -23.16 -11.04
C ASP A 645 18.66 -24.54 -10.72
N PRO A 646 19.50 -25.60 -10.65
CA PRO A 646 19.04 -26.95 -10.32
C PRO A 646 18.45 -27.10 -8.91
N LEU A 647 18.64 -26.10 -8.03
CA LEU A 647 18.10 -26.08 -6.67
C LEU A 647 16.70 -25.46 -6.61
N LEU A 648 16.19 -24.93 -7.72
CA LEU A 648 14.85 -24.35 -7.77
C LEU A 648 13.80 -25.45 -7.61
N ASP A 649 13.00 -25.38 -6.54
CA ASP A 649 11.90 -26.32 -6.31
C ASP A 649 10.70 -26.03 -7.24
N PRO A 650 10.37 -26.93 -8.19
CA PRO A 650 9.22 -26.74 -9.09
C PRO A 650 7.88 -26.71 -8.36
N ARG A 651 7.77 -27.34 -7.19
CA ARG A 651 6.54 -27.29 -6.37
C ARG A 651 6.33 -25.89 -5.82
N LEU A 652 7.39 -25.28 -5.28
CA LEU A 652 7.35 -23.92 -4.76
C LEU A 652 7.06 -22.88 -5.86
N VAL A 653 7.66 -23.02 -7.05
CA VAL A 653 7.34 -22.16 -8.20
C VAL A 653 5.84 -22.23 -8.53
N ARG A 654 5.26 -23.44 -8.61
CA ARG A 654 3.81 -23.60 -8.88
C ARG A 654 2.94 -22.97 -7.80
N LEU A 655 3.32 -23.12 -6.54
CA LEU A 655 2.59 -22.53 -5.41
C LEU A 655 2.61 -21.00 -5.48
N LEU A 656 3.78 -20.39 -5.68
CA LEU A 656 3.93 -18.94 -5.82
C LEU A 656 3.25 -18.42 -7.09
N GLU A 657 3.28 -19.16 -8.19
CA GLU A 657 2.60 -18.81 -9.44
C GLU A 657 1.08 -18.76 -9.22
N ALA A 658 0.52 -19.73 -8.48
CA ALA A 658 -0.88 -19.71 -8.06
C ALA A 658 -1.21 -18.49 -7.18
N GLY A 659 -0.33 -18.17 -6.22
CA GLY A 659 -0.44 -16.97 -5.39
C GLY A 659 -0.48 -15.68 -6.21
N THR A 660 0.41 -15.54 -7.20
CA THR A 660 0.42 -14.39 -8.09
C THR A 660 -0.82 -14.34 -8.98
N LEU A 661 -1.30 -15.47 -9.52
CA LEU A 661 -2.56 -15.50 -10.28
C LEU A 661 -3.76 -15.07 -9.44
N LEU A 662 -3.79 -15.46 -8.16
CA LEU A 662 -4.80 -15.01 -7.21
C LEU A 662 -4.69 -13.50 -6.97
N ARG A 663 -3.47 -12.97 -6.80
CA ARG A 663 -3.21 -11.52 -6.72
C ARG A 663 -3.72 -10.79 -7.96
N LEU A 664 -3.42 -11.31 -9.15
CA LEU A 664 -3.83 -10.74 -10.43
C LEU A 664 -5.35 -10.79 -10.61
N ALA A 665 -6.02 -11.85 -10.13
CA ALA A 665 -7.47 -11.93 -10.12
C ALA A 665 -8.11 -10.83 -9.27
N CYS A 666 -7.45 -10.39 -8.18
CA CYS A 666 -7.87 -9.25 -7.38
C CYS A 666 -7.69 -7.89 -8.08
N ILE A 667 -6.79 -7.80 -9.06
CA ILE A 667 -6.43 -6.55 -9.75
C ILE A 667 -7.21 -6.40 -11.06
N HIS A 668 -7.38 -7.50 -11.81
CA HIS A 668 -7.99 -7.53 -13.13
C HIS A 668 -9.41 -8.09 -13.08
N ALA A 669 -10.37 -7.31 -12.59
CA ALA A 669 -11.76 -7.75 -12.41
C ALA A 669 -12.38 -8.46 -13.64
N PRO A 670 -12.23 -7.95 -14.89
CA PRO A 670 -12.78 -8.63 -16.08
C PRO A 670 -12.20 -10.03 -16.32
N LEU A 671 -10.96 -10.26 -15.89
CA LEU A 671 -10.26 -11.54 -16.02
C LEU A 671 -10.21 -12.32 -14.69
N GLY A 672 -10.92 -11.88 -13.65
CA GLY A 672 -10.87 -12.51 -12.33
C GLY A 672 -11.29 -13.98 -12.37
N ARG A 673 -12.38 -14.31 -13.06
CA ARG A 673 -12.85 -15.70 -13.19
C ARG A 673 -11.89 -16.64 -13.94
N PRO A 674 -11.34 -16.28 -15.12
CA PRO A 674 -10.34 -17.10 -15.79
C PRO A 674 -9.02 -17.19 -15.01
N LEU A 675 -8.54 -16.10 -14.39
CA LEU A 675 -7.34 -16.14 -13.56
C LEU A 675 -7.50 -17.07 -12.34
N LEU A 676 -8.66 -17.07 -11.69
CA LEU A 676 -8.98 -18.02 -10.62
C LEU A 676 -9.02 -19.48 -11.13
N ARG A 677 -9.42 -19.73 -12.39
CA ARG A 677 -9.33 -21.09 -12.98
C ARG A 677 -7.87 -21.53 -13.15
N GLU A 678 -7.02 -20.65 -13.65
CA GLU A 678 -5.59 -20.94 -13.78
C GLU A 678 -4.94 -21.19 -12.41
N CYS A 679 -5.28 -20.37 -11.41
CA CYS A 679 -4.85 -20.55 -10.02
C CYS A 679 -5.28 -21.92 -9.46
N GLU A 680 -6.55 -22.30 -9.62
CA GLU A 680 -7.05 -23.59 -9.13
C GLU A 680 -6.38 -24.79 -9.77
N ALA A 681 -5.96 -24.65 -11.04
CA ALA A 681 -5.31 -25.71 -11.80
C ALA A 681 -3.85 -25.96 -11.35
N LEU A 682 -3.20 -24.95 -10.77
CA LEU A 682 -1.85 -25.08 -10.22
C LEU A 682 -1.83 -25.59 -8.77
N LEU A 683 -2.95 -25.44 -8.05
CA LEU A 683 -3.07 -25.90 -6.67
C LEU A 683 -3.42 -27.39 -6.61
N PRO A 684 -2.93 -28.13 -5.59
CA PRO A 684 -3.37 -29.51 -5.34
C PRO A 684 -4.89 -29.60 -5.24
N ALA A 685 -5.48 -30.66 -5.81
CA ALA A 685 -6.93 -30.86 -5.77
C ALA A 685 -7.45 -30.86 -4.33
N GLU A 686 -8.62 -30.26 -4.09
CA GLU A 686 -9.27 -30.36 -2.77
C GLU A 686 -9.63 -31.81 -2.49
N ALA A 687 -9.19 -32.34 -1.34
CA ALA A 687 -9.78 -33.52 -0.76
C ALA A 687 -11.29 -33.26 -0.61
N PRO A 688 -12.17 -34.12 -1.14
CA PRO A 688 -13.60 -33.87 -1.06
C PRO A 688 -14.03 -33.81 0.41
N ALA A 689 -14.80 -32.78 0.77
CA ALA A 689 -15.45 -32.71 2.08
C ALA A 689 -16.55 -33.78 2.14
N VAL A 690 -16.18 -35.00 2.52
CA VAL A 690 -17.11 -36.12 2.64
C VAL A 690 -17.63 -36.17 4.08
N ARG A 691 -18.95 -36.10 4.26
CA ARG A 691 -19.56 -36.50 5.53
C ARG A 691 -19.43 -38.01 5.65
N LEU A 692 -18.64 -38.46 6.62
CA LEU A 692 -18.46 -39.88 6.90
C LEU A 692 -19.74 -40.41 7.56
N GLN A 693 -20.23 -41.54 7.07
CA GLN A 693 -21.28 -42.28 7.75
C GLN A 693 -20.60 -43.24 8.75
N PRO A 694 -21.00 -43.23 10.03
CA PRO A 694 -20.48 -44.16 11.03
C PRO A 694 -20.63 -45.62 10.59
N GLY A 695 -19.57 -46.41 10.69
CA GLY A 695 -19.48 -47.81 10.28
C GLY A 695 -19.27 -48.03 8.78
N SER A 696 -19.06 -46.98 7.98
CA SER A 696 -18.83 -47.13 6.54
C SER A 696 -17.39 -47.55 6.22
N GLN A 697 -17.21 -48.29 5.12
CA GLN A 697 -15.89 -48.66 4.58
C GLN A 697 -14.98 -47.44 4.39
N LEU A 698 -15.54 -46.28 4.04
CA LEU A 698 -14.79 -45.03 3.89
C LEU A 698 -14.33 -44.42 5.21
N GLU A 699 -15.10 -44.58 6.29
CA GLU A 699 -14.68 -44.15 7.62
C GLU A 699 -13.48 -44.98 8.09
N GLY A 700 -13.55 -46.31 7.97
CA GLY A 700 -12.42 -47.20 8.25
C GLY A 700 -11.20 -46.91 7.37
N ALA A 701 -11.41 -46.55 6.10
CA ALA A 701 -10.33 -46.15 5.19
C ALA A 701 -9.61 -44.85 5.59
N LEU A 702 -10.25 -43.98 6.36
CA LEU A 702 -9.66 -42.71 6.83
C LEU A 702 -9.26 -42.73 8.30
N ASP A 703 -9.60 -43.79 9.03
CA ASP A 703 -9.09 -44.05 10.36
C ASP A 703 -7.67 -44.60 10.27
N GLY A 704 -6.69 -43.72 10.53
CA GLY A 704 -5.28 -44.07 10.53
C GLY A 704 -4.95 -45.21 11.50
N ARG A 705 -5.68 -45.38 12.60
CA ARG A 705 -5.43 -46.49 13.53
C ARG A 705 -5.92 -47.80 12.93
N ALA A 706 -7.13 -47.84 12.39
CA ALA A 706 -7.68 -49.03 11.74
C ALA A 706 -6.79 -49.48 10.57
N VAL A 707 -6.32 -48.53 9.75
CA VAL A 707 -5.41 -48.82 8.63
C VAL A 707 -4.03 -49.28 9.11
N LEU A 708 -3.52 -48.73 10.20
CA LEU A 708 -2.27 -49.21 10.82
C LEU A 708 -2.41 -50.66 11.26
N ASP A 709 -3.48 -51.00 11.96
CA ASP A 709 -3.72 -52.36 12.44
C ASP A 709 -3.90 -53.35 11.27
N LEU A 710 -4.54 -52.91 10.18
CA LEU A 710 -4.71 -53.69 8.94
C LEU A 710 -3.39 -53.94 8.19
N ALA A 711 -2.56 -52.91 8.02
CA ALA A 711 -1.45 -52.94 7.06
C ALA A 711 -0.06 -53.12 7.68
N ALA A 712 0.11 -52.95 9.00
CA ALA A 712 1.44 -52.90 9.64
C ALA A 712 2.31 -54.13 9.36
N ALA A 713 1.76 -55.34 9.43
CA ALA A 713 2.51 -56.58 9.17
C ALA A 713 2.97 -56.69 7.71
N SER A 714 2.11 -56.30 6.76
CA SER A 714 2.43 -56.30 5.33
C SER A 714 3.47 -55.24 4.97
N ILE A 715 3.39 -54.05 5.59
CA ILE A 715 4.38 -52.99 5.44
C ILE A 715 5.72 -53.39 6.06
N GLU A 716 5.72 -54.00 7.25
CA GLU A 716 6.94 -54.50 7.90
C GLU A 716 7.63 -55.56 7.03
N LYS A 717 6.86 -56.48 6.44
CA LYS A 717 7.37 -57.47 5.49
C LYS A 717 7.93 -56.84 4.21
N HIS A 718 7.30 -55.77 3.71
CA HIS A 718 7.67 -55.12 2.45
C HIS A 718 8.88 -54.18 2.61
N ALA A 719 8.86 -53.31 3.62
CA ALA A 719 9.85 -52.25 3.83
C ALA A 719 10.94 -52.62 4.85
N GLY A 720 10.81 -53.74 5.57
CA GLY A 720 11.76 -54.18 6.60
C GLY A 720 11.71 -53.37 7.90
N VAL A 721 10.76 -52.44 8.03
CA VAL A 721 10.57 -51.60 9.22
C VAL A 721 9.08 -51.53 9.58
N ARG A 722 8.78 -51.68 10.87
CA ARG A 722 7.41 -51.65 11.37
C ARG A 722 6.91 -50.20 11.52
N PRO A 723 5.73 -49.86 10.99
CA PRO A 723 5.15 -48.54 11.21
C PRO A 723 4.53 -48.39 12.62
N THR A 724 4.58 -47.19 13.18
CA THR A 724 4.09 -46.84 14.52
C THR A 724 2.86 -45.95 14.52
N ALA A 725 2.64 -45.19 13.45
CA ALA A 725 1.47 -44.35 13.25
C ALA A 725 1.12 -44.28 11.75
N CYS A 726 -0.14 -43.95 11.44
CA CYS A 726 -0.58 -43.74 10.06
C CYS A 726 -1.48 -42.50 9.99
N ARG A 727 -1.25 -41.67 8.97
CA ARG A 727 -2.08 -40.53 8.61
C ARG A 727 -2.70 -40.79 7.24
N ALA A 728 -4.02 -40.63 7.14
CA ALA A 728 -4.79 -40.88 5.93
C ALA A 728 -5.22 -39.57 5.26
N PHE A 729 -5.03 -39.46 3.95
CA PHE A 729 -5.38 -38.29 3.15
C PHE A 729 -6.25 -38.73 1.97
N LEU A 730 -7.54 -38.38 1.99
CA LEU A 730 -8.46 -38.74 0.91
C LEU A 730 -8.09 -37.99 -0.38
N LEU A 731 -7.64 -38.72 -1.41
CA LEU A 731 -7.28 -38.15 -2.71
C LEU A 731 -8.49 -38.06 -3.64
N ARG A 732 -9.34 -39.10 -3.65
CA ARG A 732 -10.50 -39.18 -4.54
C ARG A 732 -11.61 -40.03 -3.92
N HIS A 733 -12.86 -39.57 -4.05
CA HIS A 733 -14.04 -40.36 -3.67
C HIS A 733 -15.13 -40.23 -4.73
N LYS A 734 -15.63 -41.37 -5.21
CA LYS A 734 -16.80 -41.52 -6.09
C LYS A 734 -17.70 -42.63 -5.53
N LYS A 735 -18.96 -42.70 -5.95
CA LYS A 735 -19.90 -43.73 -5.48
C LYS A 735 -19.27 -45.12 -5.64
N GLY A 736 -19.00 -45.81 -4.52
CA GLY A 736 -18.43 -47.15 -4.49
C GLY A 736 -16.89 -47.26 -4.65
N ARG A 737 -16.15 -46.14 -4.70
CA ARG A 737 -14.67 -46.18 -4.76
C ARG A 737 -13.99 -44.99 -4.08
N ALA A 738 -12.97 -45.27 -3.28
CA ALA A 738 -12.11 -44.26 -2.67
C ALA A 738 -10.63 -44.53 -2.93
N VAL A 739 -9.84 -43.46 -3.08
CA VAL A 739 -8.38 -43.51 -3.19
C VAL A 739 -7.81 -42.63 -2.11
N VAL A 740 -6.94 -43.19 -1.28
CA VAL A 740 -6.39 -42.57 -0.06
C VAL A 740 -4.87 -42.67 -0.10
N LEU A 741 -4.19 -41.58 0.20
CA LEU A 741 -2.75 -41.58 0.49
C LEU A 741 -2.55 -41.85 1.98
N TYR A 742 -1.77 -42.86 2.29
CA TYR A 742 -1.35 -43.17 3.65
C TYR A 742 0.10 -42.78 3.85
N ARG A 743 0.36 -42.05 4.93
CA ARG A 743 1.70 -41.74 5.41
C ARG A 743 1.93 -42.46 6.72
N PHE A 744 2.81 -43.46 6.70
CA PHE A 744 3.15 -44.26 7.86
C PHE A 744 4.45 -43.75 8.48
N GLU A 745 4.42 -43.47 9.77
CA GLU A 745 5.62 -43.11 10.52
C GLU A 745 6.37 -44.38 10.92
N THR A 746 7.68 -44.41 10.68
CA THR A 746 8.55 -45.54 11.03
C THR A 746 9.84 -45.03 11.67
N ALA A 747 10.59 -45.92 12.31
CA ALA A 747 11.91 -45.59 12.87
C ALA A 747 12.93 -45.14 11.81
N ALA A 748 12.71 -45.46 10.53
CA ALA A 748 13.56 -45.08 9.40
C ALA A 748 13.08 -43.80 8.67
N GLY A 749 11.99 -43.18 9.13
CA GLY A 749 11.34 -42.05 8.47
C GLY A 749 9.91 -42.38 8.02
N GLU A 750 9.30 -41.45 7.29
CA GLU A 750 7.93 -41.60 6.79
C GLU A 750 7.91 -42.41 5.48
N LEU A 751 6.98 -43.37 5.37
CA LEU A 751 6.72 -44.13 4.15
C LEU A 751 5.33 -43.80 3.59
N ALA A 752 5.21 -43.68 2.28
CA ALA A 752 3.97 -43.32 1.60
C ALA A 752 3.38 -44.48 0.78
N PHE A 753 2.07 -44.71 0.91
CA PHE A 753 1.34 -45.77 0.19
C PHE A 753 0.00 -45.26 -0.33
N ILE A 754 -0.48 -45.83 -1.43
CA ILE A 754 -1.81 -45.53 -2.01
C ILE A 754 -2.75 -46.69 -1.73
N GLY A 755 -3.82 -46.43 -0.98
CA GLY A 755 -4.94 -47.33 -0.77
C GLY A 755 -6.09 -47.06 -1.72
N LYS A 756 -6.49 -48.07 -2.49
CA LYS A 756 -7.70 -48.07 -3.31
C LYS A 756 -8.75 -48.97 -2.65
N TRP A 757 -9.89 -48.39 -2.32
CA TRP A 757 -11.01 -49.05 -1.67
C TRP A 757 -12.18 -49.16 -2.65
N PHE A 758 -12.76 -50.35 -2.75
CA PHE A 758 -13.81 -50.71 -3.70
C PHE A 758 -15.01 -51.30 -2.94
N ALA A 759 -16.21 -50.82 -3.24
CA ALA A 759 -17.44 -51.34 -2.64
C ALA A 759 -17.96 -52.61 -3.34
N ASP A 760 -17.44 -52.94 -4.52
CA ASP A 760 -17.90 -54.01 -5.41
C ASP A 760 -16.84 -55.11 -5.65
N GLY A 761 -15.73 -55.11 -4.88
CA GLY A 761 -14.67 -56.11 -5.01
C GLY A 761 -13.71 -55.88 -6.19
N GLY A 762 -13.79 -54.74 -6.89
CA GLY A 762 -12.91 -54.41 -8.03
C GLY A 762 -11.40 -54.35 -7.72
N GLY A 763 -11.01 -54.37 -6.43
CA GLY A 763 -9.61 -54.39 -6.00
C GLY A 763 -8.84 -55.66 -6.35
N THR A 764 -9.52 -56.80 -6.52
CA THR A 764 -8.88 -58.09 -6.84
C THR A 764 -8.27 -58.11 -8.22
N VAL A 765 -9.01 -57.66 -9.24
CA VAL A 765 -8.50 -57.57 -10.62
C VAL A 765 -7.29 -56.64 -10.70
N ALA A 766 -7.36 -55.47 -10.04
CA ALA A 766 -6.25 -54.54 -10.00
C ALA A 766 -5.01 -55.14 -9.31
N ALA A 767 -5.18 -55.88 -8.21
CA ALA A 767 -4.08 -56.54 -7.50
C ALA A 767 -3.40 -57.63 -8.35
N GLU A 768 -4.21 -58.45 -9.04
CA GLU A 768 -3.75 -59.48 -9.96
C GLU A 768 -2.97 -58.88 -11.14
N VAL A 769 -3.49 -57.82 -11.76
CA VAL A 769 -2.82 -57.11 -12.87
C VAL A 769 -1.49 -56.51 -12.40
N HIS A 770 -1.45 -55.83 -11.25
CA HIS A 770 -0.19 -55.29 -10.71
C HIS A 770 0.85 -56.40 -10.47
N THR A 771 0.43 -57.52 -9.86
CA THR A 771 1.32 -58.66 -9.59
C THR A 771 1.83 -59.30 -10.89
N LEU A 772 0.93 -59.52 -11.85
CA LEU A 772 1.23 -60.10 -13.15
C LEU A 772 2.22 -59.26 -13.95
N LEU A 773 2.03 -57.94 -13.98
CA LEU A 773 2.90 -57.03 -14.70
C LEU A 773 4.29 -56.94 -14.07
N ARG A 774 4.38 -56.93 -12.73
CA ARG A 774 5.69 -56.96 -12.06
C ARG A 774 6.47 -58.23 -12.36
N ALA A 775 5.80 -59.39 -12.39
CA ALA A 775 6.40 -60.66 -12.81
C ALA A 775 6.85 -60.66 -14.29
N ARG A 776 6.30 -59.76 -15.11
CA ARG A 776 6.60 -59.60 -16.55
C ARG A 776 7.48 -58.38 -16.85
N GLY A 777 8.30 -57.96 -15.89
CA GLY A 777 9.35 -56.97 -16.11
C GLY A 777 8.98 -55.53 -15.76
N PHE A 778 7.80 -55.28 -15.18
CA PHE A 778 7.41 -53.96 -14.64
C PHE A 778 7.80 -53.76 -13.17
N ALA A 779 8.89 -54.39 -12.75
CA ALA A 779 9.61 -54.11 -11.51
C ALA A 779 11.01 -53.51 -11.79
N GLY A 780 11.27 -53.09 -13.04
CA GLY A 780 12.58 -52.64 -13.52
C GLY A 780 12.87 -51.15 -13.33
N ALA A 781 14.07 -50.74 -13.74
CA ALA A 781 14.60 -49.38 -13.54
C ALA A 781 14.02 -48.32 -14.49
N ASP A 782 13.53 -48.72 -15.66
CA ASP A 782 13.04 -47.79 -16.70
C ASP A 782 11.50 -47.68 -16.70
N PHE A 783 10.81 -48.81 -16.50
CA PHE A 783 9.36 -48.91 -16.53
C PHE A 783 8.86 -49.77 -15.37
N ALA A 784 7.85 -49.28 -14.65
CA ALA A 784 7.32 -49.97 -13.49
C ALA A 784 5.80 -49.82 -13.33
N VAL A 785 5.23 -50.67 -12.48
CA VAL A 785 3.93 -50.47 -11.83
C VAL A 785 4.13 -50.54 -10.31
N ALA A 786 3.32 -49.81 -9.56
CA ALA A 786 3.42 -49.76 -8.10
C ALA A 786 3.31 -51.16 -7.47
N ALA A 787 4.17 -51.48 -6.50
CA ALA A 787 4.15 -52.79 -5.86
C ALA A 787 2.88 -52.95 -5.01
N PRO A 788 2.11 -54.05 -5.17
CA PRO A 788 1.03 -54.38 -4.25
C PRO A 788 1.62 -54.85 -2.91
N VAL A 789 1.27 -54.15 -1.84
CA VAL A 789 1.76 -54.40 -0.47
C VAL A 789 0.71 -55.17 0.34
N LEU A 790 -0.56 -54.80 0.19
CA LEU A 790 -1.69 -55.48 0.83
C LEU A 790 -2.84 -55.57 -0.17
N HIS A 791 -3.47 -56.73 -0.26
CA HIS A 791 -4.77 -56.90 -0.88
C HIS A 791 -5.67 -57.67 0.08
N ASP A 792 -6.84 -57.11 0.37
CA ASP A 792 -7.88 -57.76 1.16
C ASP A 792 -9.19 -57.77 0.34
N PRO A 793 -9.62 -58.95 -0.16
CA PRO A 793 -10.83 -59.08 -0.95
C PRO A 793 -12.13 -58.79 -0.17
N GLU A 794 -12.18 -59.11 1.13
CA GLU A 794 -13.39 -58.95 1.95
C GLU A 794 -13.64 -57.48 2.25
N LEU A 795 -12.56 -56.74 2.53
CA LEU A 795 -12.58 -55.30 2.73
C LEU A 795 -12.50 -54.51 1.41
N GLY A 796 -12.34 -55.20 0.27
CA GLY A 796 -12.26 -54.59 -1.06
C GLY A 796 -11.11 -53.57 -1.17
N VAL A 797 -9.98 -53.79 -0.51
CA VAL A 797 -8.87 -52.83 -0.46
C VAL A 797 -7.60 -53.37 -1.12
N LEU A 798 -6.94 -52.50 -1.87
CA LEU A 798 -5.61 -52.71 -2.42
C LEU A 798 -4.70 -51.55 -1.98
N ILE A 799 -3.65 -51.86 -1.22
CA ILE A 799 -2.60 -50.91 -0.85
C ILE A 799 -1.37 -51.19 -1.71
N THR A 800 -0.87 -50.13 -2.35
CA THR A 800 0.33 -50.15 -3.20
C THR A 800 1.34 -49.12 -2.72
N GLU A 801 2.61 -49.26 -3.09
CA GLU A 801 3.60 -48.20 -2.93
C GLU A 801 3.11 -46.89 -3.56
N ALA A 802 3.37 -45.75 -2.90
CA ALA A 802 3.14 -44.47 -3.55
C ALA A 802 4.25 -44.21 -4.55
N ALA A 803 3.89 -44.12 -5.83
CA ALA A 803 4.83 -43.75 -6.87
C ALA A 803 5.19 -42.26 -6.78
N GLU A 804 6.48 -41.96 -6.89
CA GLU A 804 7.00 -40.61 -6.83
C GLU A 804 7.03 -39.94 -8.22
N GLY A 805 6.83 -38.62 -8.24
CA GLY A 805 6.95 -37.79 -9.45
C GLY A 805 5.65 -37.14 -9.91
N PRO A 806 5.73 -36.11 -10.77
CA PRO A 806 4.55 -35.49 -11.36
C PRO A 806 3.86 -36.42 -12.35
N SER A 807 2.55 -36.22 -12.56
CA SER A 807 1.88 -36.88 -13.69
C SER A 807 2.36 -36.28 -15.01
N LEU A 808 2.43 -37.10 -16.06
CA LEU A 808 2.81 -36.67 -17.40
C LEU A 808 1.91 -35.50 -17.84
N ARG A 809 0.62 -35.59 -17.54
CA ARG A 809 -0.35 -34.51 -17.77
C ARG A 809 0.10 -33.14 -17.23
N ASP A 810 0.80 -33.11 -16.10
CA ASP A 810 1.18 -31.87 -15.43
C ASP A 810 2.51 -31.30 -15.95
N VAL A 811 3.29 -32.08 -16.70
CA VAL A 811 4.56 -31.65 -17.31
C VAL A 811 4.47 -31.45 -18.82
N LEU A 812 3.50 -32.06 -19.50
CA LEU A 812 3.36 -31.99 -20.97
C LEU A 812 3.22 -30.58 -21.57
N ASP A 813 2.78 -29.60 -20.77
CA ASP A 813 2.71 -28.21 -21.21
C ASP A 813 4.10 -27.59 -21.44
N ASP A 814 5.10 -28.08 -20.69
CA ASP A 814 6.48 -27.57 -20.72
C ASP A 814 7.45 -28.54 -21.43
N GLU A 815 7.22 -29.85 -21.29
CA GLU A 815 8.12 -30.93 -21.74
C GLU A 815 7.33 -31.98 -22.55
N PRO A 816 6.90 -31.68 -23.80
CA PRO A 816 6.15 -32.62 -24.64
C PRO A 816 6.92 -33.91 -24.93
N GLU A 817 8.25 -33.87 -24.94
CA GLU A 817 9.14 -35.01 -25.15
C GLU A 817 9.01 -36.10 -24.08
N GLN A 818 8.53 -35.76 -22.87
CA GLN A 818 8.27 -36.74 -21.81
C GLN A 818 7.21 -37.77 -22.21
N ALA A 819 6.39 -37.44 -23.23
CA ALA A 819 5.42 -38.39 -23.79
C ALA A 819 6.08 -39.64 -24.40
N THR A 820 7.35 -39.56 -24.83
CA THR A 820 8.15 -40.71 -25.29
C THR A 820 8.15 -41.83 -24.25
N ARG A 821 8.26 -41.47 -22.97
CA ARG A 821 8.26 -42.43 -21.86
C ARG A 821 6.93 -43.17 -21.71
N ALA A 822 5.80 -42.48 -21.96
CA ALA A 822 4.49 -43.12 -21.96
C ALA A 822 4.32 -44.07 -23.14
N GLY A 823 4.81 -43.68 -24.33
CA GLY A 823 4.82 -44.53 -25.52
C GLY A 823 5.59 -45.82 -25.28
N GLY A 824 6.82 -45.71 -24.80
CA GLY A 824 7.68 -46.86 -24.52
C GLY A 824 7.12 -47.78 -23.44
N TRP A 825 6.53 -47.21 -22.37
CA TRP A 825 5.85 -47.99 -21.34
C TRP A 825 4.69 -48.80 -21.95
N LEU A 826 3.82 -48.16 -22.74
CA LEU A 826 2.63 -48.79 -23.30
C LEU A 826 2.97 -49.87 -24.35
N ALA A 827 3.98 -49.64 -25.19
CA ALA A 827 4.46 -50.62 -26.15
C ALA A 827 4.94 -51.90 -25.46
N ARG A 828 5.72 -51.76 -24.39
CA ARG A 828 6.16 -52.90 -23.58
C ARG A 828 5.01 -53.59 -22.87
N PHE A 829 3.99 -52.86 -22.44
CA PHE A 829 2.81 -53.42 -21.80
C PHE A 829 2.02 -54.30 -22.78
N HIS A 830 1.78 -53.83 -24.00
CA HIS A 830 1.15 -54.63 -25.05
C HIS A 830 2.01 -55.85 -25.45
N GLY A 831 3.35 -55.72 -25.39
CA GLY A 831 4.31 -56.78 -25.71
C GLY A 831 4.63 -57.77 -24.58
N CYS A 832 4.15 -57.57 -23.34
CA CYS A 832 4.59 -58.37 -22.19
C CYS A 832 3.92 -59.75 -22.09
N GLY A 833 3.05 -60.11 -23.05
CA GLY A 833 2.34 -61.40 -23.07
C GLY A 833 1.18 -61.50 -22.08
N ALA A 834 0.73 -60.38 -21.49
CA ALA A 834 -0.48 -60.35 -20.68
C ALA A 834 -1.77 -60.35 -21.51
N LEU A 835 -1.69 -59.96 -22.79
CA LEU A 835 -2.83 -59.82 -23.70
C LEU A 835 -3.94 -58.91 -23.13
N LEU A 836 -3.53 -57.81 -22.48
CA LEU A 836 -4.41 -56.81 -21.88
C LEU A 836 -4.22 -55.46 -22.56
N THR A 837 -5.30 -54.69 -22.60
CA THR A 837 -5.31 -53.23 -22.73
C THR A 837 -5.48 -52.60 -21.35
N HIS A 838 -5.01 -51.37 -21.18
CA HIS A 838 -5.21 -50.56 -19.98
C HIS A 838 -6.68 -50.09 -19.90
N GLY A 839 -7.27 -49.72 -21.04
CA GLY A 839 -8.71 -49.50 -21.20
C GLY A 839 -9.15 -48.05 -21.01
N ASP A 840 -8.34 -47.19 -20.40
CA ASP A 840 -8.53 -45.73 -20.38
C ASP A 840 -7.22 -44.93 -20.33
N PHE A 841 -6.13 -45.50 -20.85
CA PHE A 841 -4.78 -44.95 -20.78
C PHE A 841 -4.70 -43.48 -21.22
N ALA A 842 -4.33 -42.59 -20.30
CA ALA A 842 -4.14 -41.17 -20.55
C ALA A 842 -2.90 -40.63 -19.83
N ALA A 843 -2.46 -39.43 -20.22
CA ALA A 843 -1.31 -38.76 -19.58
C ALA A 843 -1.47 -38.52 -18.06
N ALA A 844 -2.69 -38.62 -17.51
CA ALA A 844 -2.92 -38.50 -16.06
C ALA A 844 -2.46 -39.75 -15.29
N ASP A 845 -2.37 -40.89 -15.96
CA ASP A 845 -2.11 -42.21 -15.36
C ASP A 845 -0.63 -42.57 -15.38
N VAL A 846 0.18 -41.73 -16.02
CA VAL A 846 1.63 -41.91 -16.17
C VAL A 846 2.35 -40.94 -15.24
N LEU A 847 3.21 -41.45 -14.37
CA LEU A 847 4.08 -40.66 -13.50
C LEU A 847 5.50 -40.68 -14.07
N VAL A 848 6.09 -39.50 -14.23
CA VAL A 848 7.39 -39.28 -14.86
C VAL A 848 8.34 -38.59 -13.89
N PRO A 849 8.99 -39.34 -12.98
CA PRO A 849 9.96 -38.76 -12.07
C PRO A 849 11.21 -38.28 -12.84
N ALA A 850 11.87 -37.24 -12.32
CA ALA A 850 13.09 -36.70 -12.91
C ALA A 850 14.25 -37.70 -12.90
N ARG A 851 14.24 -38.65 -11.96
CA ARG A 851 15.15 -39.80 -11.86
C ARG A 851 14.34 -41.02 -11.45
N GLY A 852 14.53 -42.16 -12.11
CA GLY A 852 13.82 -43.41 -11.82
C GLY A 852 12.78 -43.80 -12.89
N PRO A 853 12.09 -44.93 -12.68
CA PRO A 853 11.24 -45.54 -13.71
C PRO A 853 10.00 -44.69 -13.99
N THR A 854 9.48 -44.78 -15.21
CA THR A 854 8.12 -44.35 -15.51
C THR A 854 7.14 -45.32 -14.87
N VAL A 855 6.25 -44.80 -14.03
CA VAL A 855 5.26 -45.61 -13.32
C VAL A 855 3.89 -45.33 -13.87
N VAL A 856 3.17 -46.37 -14.31
CA VAL A 856 1.77 -46.25 -14.70
C VAL A 856 0.87 -46.75 -13.57
N VAL A 857 -0.24 -46.05 -13.37
CA VAL A 857 -1.23 -46.33 -12.32
C VAL A 857 -2.63 -46.52 -12.93
N ASP A 858 -3.61 -46.81 -12.06
CA ASP A 858 -5.05 -46.93 -12.43
C ASP A 858 -5.40 -48.04 -13.45
N PHE A 859 -5.02 -49.29 -13.18
CA PHE A 859 -5.39 -50.48 -13.99
C PHE A 859 -6.82 -50.99 -13.77
N ASP A 860 -7.72 -50.13 -13.30
CA ASP A 860 -9.06 -50.55 -12.87
C ASP A 860 -9.96 -50.93 -14.05
N ASN A 861 -9.63 -50.49 -15.28
CA ASN A 861 -10.32 -50.84 -16.51
C ASN A 861 -9.54 -51.83 -17.38
N ALA A 862 -8.45 -52.40 -16.85
CA ALA A 862 -7.59 -53.29 -17.62
C ALA A 862 -8.35 -54.57 -17.98
N ALA A 863 -8.37 -54.89 -19.28
CA ALA A 863 -9.11 -56.02 -19.80
C ALA A 863 -8.50 -56.51 -21.13
N PRO A 864 -8.75 -57.76 -21.55
CA PRO A 864 -8.39 -58.20 -22.89
C PRO A 864 -9.03 -57.30 -23.95
N GLY A 865 -8.23 -56.81 -24.90
CA GLY A 865 -8.67 -55.83 -25.88
C GLY A 865 -7.63 -55.59 -26.98
N ASP A 866 -7.99 -54.73 -27.93
CA ASP A 866 -7.10 -54.31 -29.02
C ASP A 866 -6.14 -53.19 -28.55
N PRO A 867 -4.81 -53.38 -28.61
CA PRO A 867 -3.79 -52.35 -28.36
C PRO A 867 -4.05 -50.98 -29.02
N ALA A 868 -4.70 -50.96 -30.19
CA ALA A 868 -5.06 -49.74 -30.90
C ALA A 868 -5.96 -48.82 -30.07
N PHE A 869 -6.76 -49.39 -29.15
CA PHE A 869 -7.67 -48.63 -28.30
C PHE A 869 -6.93 -47.68 -27.35
N ASP A 870 -5.88 -48.16 -26.66
CA ASP A 870 -5.11 -47.34 -25.70
C ASP A 870 -4.33 -46.23 -26.41
N VAL A 871 -3.76 -46.54 -27.58
CA VAL A 871 -3.07 -45.56 -28.44
C VAL A 871 -4.05 -44.46 -28.89
N ALA A 872 -5.21 -44.84 -29.43
CA ALA A 872 -6.24 -43.89 -29.86
C ALA A 872 -6.78 -43.05 -28.68
N ASN A 873 -6.98 -43.66 -27.51
CA ASN A 873 -7.46 -42.95 -26.31
C ASN A 873 -6.44 -41.93 -25.79
N PHE A 874 -5.14 -42.27 -25.79
CA PHE A 874 -4.09 -41.35 -25.39
C PHE A 874 -4.05 -40.11 -26.31
N GLU A 875 -4.04 -40.32 -27.63
CA GLU A 875 -4.03 -39.23 -28.61
C GLU A 875 -5.28 -38.35 -28.53
N ALA A 876 -6.47 -38.97 -28.50
CA ALA A 876 -7.73 -38.25 -28.41
C ALA A 876 -7.87 -37.45 -27.10
N THR A 877 -7.34 -37.96 -25.99
CA THR A 877 -7.35 -37.22 -24.71
C THR A 877 -6.39 -36.03 -24.71
N LEU A 878 -5.26 -36.09 -25.42
CA LEU A 878 -4.38 -34.94 -25.64
C LEU A 878 -5.01 -33.89 -26.56
N GLU A 879 -5.70 -34.30 -27.62
CA GLU A 879 -6.42 -33.38 -28.51
C GLU A 879 -7.52 -32.62 -27.73
N LEU A 880 -8.33 -33.35 -26.95
CA LEU A 880 -9.34 -32.72 -26.09
C LEU A 880 -8.72 -31.84 -24.99
N ARG A 881 -7.51 -32.16 -24.53
CA ARG A 881 -6.77 -31.29 -23.61
C ARG A 881 -6.34 -30.02 -24.33
N GLY A 882 -5.80 -30.10 -25.53
CA GLY A 882 -5.43 -28.96 -26.37
C GLY A 882 -6.59 -28.01 -26.58
N LEU A 883 -7.76 -28.55 -26.96
CA LEU A 883 -8.96 -27.75 -27.15
C LEU A 883 -9.46 -27.10 -25.84
N ARG A 884 -9.44 -27.82 -24.72
CA ARG A 884 -9.81 -27.27 -23.40
C ARG A 884 -8.87 -26.17 -22.94
N ARG A 885 -7.58 -26.40 -23.12
CA ARG A 885 -6.51 -25.62 -22.50
C ARG A 885 -6.10 -24.45 -23.37
N TYR A 886 -6.07 -24.61 -24.69
CA TYR A 886 -5.55 -23.64 -25.64
C TYR A 886 -6.59 -23.19 -26.67
N GLY A 887 -7.73 -23.88 -26.78
CA GLY A 887 -8.70 -23.64 -27.85
C GLY A 887 -8.26 -24.20 -29.21
N ASP A 888 -7.17 -24.97 -29.23
CA ASP A 888 -6.57 -25.57 -30.42
C ASP A 888 -6.41 -27.08 -30.21
N PRO A 889 -7.06 -27.94 -31.02
CA PRO A 889 -6.91 -29.39 -30.92
C PRO A 889 -5.47 -29.86 -31.19
N ASN A 890 -4.67 -29.10 -31.95
CA ASN A 890 -3.30 -29.49 -32.32
C ASN A 890 -2.24 -29.01 -31.34
N ALA A 891 -2.62 -28.35 -30.24
CA ALA A 891 -1.67 -27.77 -29.29
C ALA A 891 -0.67 -28.78 -28.69
N PHE A 892 -1.00 -30.07 -28.68
CA PHE A 892 -0.14 -31.15 -28.19
C PHE A 892 0.42 -32.05 -29.31
N ALA A 893 0.46 -31.59 -30.56
CA ALA A 893 0.97 -32.39 -31.68
C ALA A 893 2.41 -32.89 -31.45
N ALA A 894 3.27 -32.08 -30.82
CA ALA A 894 4.63 -32.48 -30.45
C ALA A 894 4.65 -33.64 -29.43
N ALA A 895 3.76 -33.61 -28.44
CA ALA A 895 3.62 -34.68 -27.46
C ALA A 895 3.05 -35.98 -28.08
N VAL A 896 2.10 -35.85 -29.02
CA VAL A 896 1.59 -37.00 -29.79
C VAL A 896 2.72 -37.61 -30.62
N SER A 897 3.53 -36.80 -31.28
CA SER A 897 4.70 -37.28 -32.04
C SER A 897 5.73 -37.97 -31.15
N ALA A 898 6.05 -37.40 -29.98
CA ALA A 898 6.97 -38.00 -29.02
C ALA A 898 6.44 -39.32 -28.46
N PHE A 899 5.14 -39.38 -28.11
CA PHE A 899 4.48 -40.61 -27.69
C PHE A 899 4.58 -41.72 -28.74
N ARG A 900 4.25 -41.41 -30.00
CA ARG A 900 4.37 -42.36 -31.12
C ARG A 900 5.80 -42.85 -31.29
N SER A 901 6.77 -41.94 -31.31
CA SER A 901 8.19 -42.28 -31.40
C SER A 901 8.65 -43.20 -30.27
N GLY A 902 8.20 -42.95 -29.04
CA GLY A 902 8.52 -43.79 -27.90
C GLY A 902 7.86 -45.17 -27.95
N TYR A 903 6.65 -45.26 -28.53
CA TYR A 903 5.99 -46.53 -28.76
C TYR A 903 6.76 -47.38 -29.79
N GLU A 904 7.11 -46.76 -30.92
CA GLU A 904 7.84 -47.38 -32.04
C GLU A 904 9.24 -47.87 -31.68
N GLU A 905 9.86 -47.32 -30.64
CA GLU A 905 11.13 -47.80 -30.10
C GLU A 905 11.05 -49.27 -29.60
N TYR A 906 9.88 -49.72 -29.15
CA TYR A 906 9.69 -51.05 -28.55
C TYR A 906 8.74 -51.97 -29.34
N ALA A 907 7.79 -51.42 -30.11
CA ALA A 907 6.87 -52.19 -30.93
C ALA A 907 6.32 -51.33 -32.09
N PRO A 908 5.99 -51.90 -33.27
CA PRO A 908 5.32 -51.13 -34.32
C PRO A 908 3.96 -50.62 -33.84
N LEU A 909 3.59 -49.40 -34.20
CA LEU A 909 2.28 -48.84 -33.87
C LEU A 909 1.15 -49.75 -34.39
N PRO A 910 0.17 -50.10 -33.56
CA PRO A 910 -0.98 -50.87 -34.02
C PRO A 910 -1.79 -50.05 -35.05
N PRO A 911 -2.31 -50.68 -36.11
CA PRO A 911 -3.13 -49.99 -37.10
C PRO A 911 -4.42 -49.48 -36.44
N LEU A 912 -4.65 -48.17 -36.47
CA LEU A 912 -5.86 -47.56 -35.93
C LEU A 912 -7.02 -47.76 -36.91
N ALA A 913 -7.78 -48.86 -36.73
CA ALA A 913 -9.00 -49.09 -37.51
C ALA A 913 -10.02 -47.96 -37.23
N PRO A 914 -10.70 -47.41 -38.25
CA PRO A 914 -11.68 -46.32 -38.07
C PRO A 914 -12.75 -46.63 -37.01
N ALA A 915 -13.21 -47.87 -36.92
CA ALA A 915 -14.17 -48.30 -35.91
C ALA A 915 -13.65 -48.15 -34.47
N VAL A 916 -12.37 -48.41 -34.21
CA VAL A 916 -11.74 -48.28 -32.89
C VAL A 916 -11.59 -46.80 -32.52
N GLU A 917 -11.09 -45.98 -33.45
CA GLU A 917 -10.95 -44.53 -33.22
C GLU A 917 -12.32 -43.88 -33.00
N ALA A 918 -13.34 -44.23 -33.80
CA ALA A 918 -14.70 -43.74 -33.63
C ALA A 918 -15.31 -44.12 -32.27
N LEU A 919 -15.06 -45.34 -31.79
CA LEU A 919 -15.52 -45.82 -30.48
C LEU A 919 -14.88 -45.04 -29.33
N VAL A 920 -13.57 -44.77 -29.41
CA VAL A 920 -12.86 -43.93 -28.43
C VAL A 920 -13.50 -42.54 -28.36
N TRP A 921 -13.70 -41.90 -29.52
CA TRP A 921 -14.34 -40.59 -29.59
C TRP A 921 -15.78 -40.59 -29.07
N ALA A 922 -16.56 -41.63 -29.35
CA ALA A 922 -17.91 -41.79 -28.81
C ALA A 922 -17.92 -41.92 -27.28
N ARG A 923 -17.03 -42.73 -26.70
CA ARG A 923 -16.87 -42.86 -25.24
C ARG A 923 -16.47 -41.53 -24.59
N LEU A 924 -15.53 -40.81 -25.22
CA LEU A 924 -15.13 -39.49 -24.76
C LEU A 924 -16.28 -38.49 -24.87
N ALA A 925 -17.08 -38.52 -25.94
CA ALA A 925 -18.26 -37.68 -26.09
C ALA A 925 -19.26 -37.96 -24.96
N GLU A 926 -19.63 -39.23 -24.75
CA GLU A 926 -20.52 -39.66 -23.67
C GLU A 926 -20.04 -39.14 -22.31
N ARG A 927 -18.76 -39.35 -21.98
CA ARG A 927 -18.15 -38.89 -20.72
C ARG A 927 -18.25 -37.38 -20.53
N ASN A 928 -18.14 -36.59 -21.60
CA ASN A 928 -18.21 -35.13 -21.53
C ASN A 928 -19.65 -34.58 -21.65
N LEU A 929 -20.63 -35.39 -22.06
CA LEU A 929 -22.04 -35.00 -22.24
C LEU A 929 -22.96 -35.43 -21.07
N ARG A 930 -22.59 -36.45 -20.29
CA ARG A 930 -23.43 -37.00 -19.19
C ARG A 930 -24.04 -35.92 -18.29
N GLY A 931 -25.33 -35.65 -18.50
CA GLY A 931 -26.18 -34.76 -17.70
C GLY A 931 -25.94 -33.25 -17.89
N LYS A 932 -25.23 -32.82 -18.94
CA LYS A 932 -24.92 -31.39 -19.19
C LYS A 932 -25.25 -31.02 -20.66
N PRO A 933 -25.62 -29.76 -20.94
CA PRO A 933 -25.74 -29.27 -22.32
C PRO A 933 -24.43 -29.52 -23.06
N ALA A 934 -24.51 -29.90 -24.34
CA ALA A 934 -23.33 -30.25 -25.14
C ALA A 934 -22.38 -29.06 -25.26
N GLY A 935 -21.37 -28.97 -24.40
CA GLY A 935 -20.31 -27.96 -24.47
C GLY A 935 -19.41 -28.18 -25.68
N ALA A 936 -18.54 -27.21 -25.99
CA ALA A 936 -17.64 -27.26 -27.14
C ALA A 936 -16.83 -28.57 -27.24
N ILE A 937 -16.37 -29.09 -26.10
CA ILE A 937 -15.59 -30.35 -26.00
C ILE A 937 -16.42 -31.58 -26.37
N GLY A 938 -17.67 -31.68 -25.87
CA GLY A 938 -18.54 -32.81 -26.17
C GLY A 938 -18.97 -32.83 -27.63
N ARG A 939 -19.24 -31.65 -28.22
CA ARG A 939 -19.54 -31.52 -29.65
C ARG A 939 -18.35 -31.86 -30.53
N HIS A 940 -17.15 -31.43 -30.16
CA HIS A 940 -15.92 -31.77 -30.89
C HIS A 940 -15.68 -33.29 -30.89
N ALA A 941 -15.78 -33.93 -29.72
CA ALA A 941 -15.63 -35.39 -29.63
C ALA A 941 -16.66 -36.15 -30.48
N LEU A 942 -17.93 -35.70 -30.48
CA LEU A 942 -18.98 -36.31 -31.30
C LEU A 942 -18.72 -36.09 -32.80
N ALA A 943 -18.29 -34.89 -33.20
CA ALA A 943 -17.95 -34.58 -34.59
C ALA A 943 -16.75 -35.40 -35.08
N ARG A 944 -15.72 -35.59 -34.24
CA ARG A 944 -14.60 -36.49 -34.52
C ARG A 944 -15.07 -37.93 -34.72
N SER A 945 -15.93 -38.44 -33.84
CA SER A 945 -16.49 -39.79 -33.95
C SER A 945 -17.21 -40.00 -35.29
N ALA A 946 -18.08 -39.06 -35.69
CA ALA A 946 -18.78 -39.12 -36.98
C ALA A 946 -17.82 -39.03 -38.18
N SER A 947 -16.89 -38.07 -38.16
CA SER A 947 -15.91 -37.86 -39.24
C SER A 947 -14.97 -39.05 -39.47
N VAL A 948 -14.72 -39.86 -38.46
CA VAL A 948 -13.91 -41.07 -38.57
C VAL A 948 -14.72 -42.22 -39.17
N LEU A 949 -16.03 -42.31 -38.92
CA LEU A 949 -16.92 -43.33 -39.51
C LEU A 949 -17.29 -43.03 -40.97
N ASP A 950 -17.31 -41.76 -41.36
CA ASP A 950 -17.59 -41.32 -42.74
C ASP A 950 -16.40 -41.56 -43.70
N ARG A 951 -15.20 -41.78 -43.16
CA ARG A 951 -13.96 -42.10 -43.88
C ARG A 951 -13.71 -43.60 -43.91
#